data_AF-A0A5B0R261-F1
#
_entry.id   AF-A0A5B0R261-F1
#
_cell.length_a   1.000
_cell.length_b   1.000
_cell.length_c   1.000
_cell.angle_alpha   90.00
_cell.angle_beta   90.00
_cell.angle_gamma   90.00
#
_symmetry.space_group_name_H-M   'P 1'
#
loop_
_entity.id
_entity.type
_entity.pdbx_description
1 polymer ?
#
loop_
_entity_poly.entity_id
_entity_poly.type
_entity_poly.pdbx_seq_one_letter_code
_entity_poly.pdbx_strand_id
1 'polypeptide(L)'
;MDDDILGFEKLPKYQGQQRYRCLICDKRTCFARNIPGHLRSKGHQDKLALLNAFNLPQLQQDHTGAQEIDSVREEIRFANDTRGSPNDEVNHGPDNADPAEWGLDSDLDDSGSSDDGSEISYDLDDWFNGQDDEEMGSGASTGPSPTNSDRVDLDSAWYPFANKEYLIASLMLGQLHSFMSRKLYDKIRSILILGHLDLPHWDTIRRTRTGISKMLNAELKQNLSVLNNKTFMISLTNIIGNELANPYVVPDLEFIPHDPKGKNIYALHQSVKWREDLSPETRVQMVEYSGKHWYIYEPVMLRWQTQPIVVPIFFYKFNNEVYSKCIQPKFETLRTEDAQPGEFIIYIPNNIKFNDGNLIEVPVSDFGLLHSEIRTALGRGAPTIRYEVPNPWRTRAGGKVIRHVPITLYSDDTSGNKSKRWNKHVSYCFTLSGLPPEMSNQEYNVHFISTSNRAGPLELAEPIVEELNELATKGSVAYDISLDQEVLFMSVPLCFLADSPMAAEITNTPNPGSSNNPCRMCHLKCPQGGERSSMSYIREFFGCPNLPGKRIWSETVANTQDLWVTSQSSTQKEYERKQQLYGLKDRINSQIIELKHSTLDERQRIIQMQQDTPLRIFNPCCFLKGFDGCLDTPVEILHVILLGVVKYLWKDFMSRMNEDQLNELEARWGAFSTEGLSVPPIQPRYMIAHYKSLVGKEYR
;
A
#
# COMPACT_ATOMS: atom_id res chain seq x y z
N MET A 1 27.91 -46.21 12.64
CA MET A 1 28.79 -45.04 12.80
C MET A 1 28.82 -44.31 11.48
N ASP A 2 27.88 -43.38 11.28
CA ASP A 2 27.83 -42.48 10.12
C ASP A 2 28.29 -41.12 10.65
N ASP A 3 29.55 -40.75 10.43
CA ASP A 3 30.09 -39.47 10.90
C ASP A 3 29.55 -38.32 10.03
N ASP A 4 28.77 -37.43 10.64
CA ASP A 4 28.47 -36.11 10.08
C ASP A 4 29.75 -35.25 10.20
N ILE A 5 30.28 -34.80 9.06
CA ILE A 5 31.51 -34.00 9.02
C ILE A 5 31.13 -32.53 9.08
N LEU A 6 31.44 -31.87 10.20
CA LEU A 6 31.14 -30.46 10.45
C LEU A 6 31.60 -29.56 9.28
N GLY A 7 30.72 -28.70 8.78
CA GLY A 7 31.01 -27.80 7.65
C GLY A 7 30.81 -28.39 6.24
N PHE A 8 30.31 -29.62 6.14
CA PHE A 8 30.00 -30.29 4.87
C PHE A 8 28.59 -30.91 4.84
N GLU A 9 27.86 -30.68 3.76
CA GLU A 9 26.57 -31.30 3.45
C GLU A 9 26.79 -32.68 2.81
N LYS A 10 26.14 -33.74 3.34
CA LYS A 10 26.22 -35.11 2.81
C LYS A 10 25.29 -35.27 1.59
N LEU A 11 25.83 -35.67 0.45
CA LEU A 11 25.11 -35.83 -0.81
C LEU A 11 24.79 -37.31 -1.12
N PRO A 12 23.87 -37.62 -2.06
CA PRO A 12 23.62 -39.00 -2.48
C PRO A 12 24.90 -39.73 -2.94
N LYS A 13 25.02 -41.02 -2.61
CA LYS A 13 26.15 -41.85 -3.04
C LYS A 13 26.20 -41.90 -4.57
N TYR A 14 27.41 -41.76 -5.12
CA TYR A 14 27.67 -41.91 -6.55
C TYR A 14 28.66 -43.05 -6.72
N GLN A 15 28.29 -44.08 -7.50
CA GLN A 15 29.09 -45.30 -7.71
C GLN A 15 29.53 -45.96 -6.38
N GLY A 16 28.62 -46.05 -5.40
CA GLY A 16 28.87 -46.68 -4.11
C GLY A 16 29.70 -45.85 -3.12
N GLN A 17 30.27 -44.71 -3.53
CA GLN A 17 31.07 -43.83 -2.66
C GLN A 17 30.26 -42.63 -2.17
N GLN A 18 30.43 -42.29 -0.88
CA GLN A 18 29.77 -41.17 -0.20
C GLN A 18 30.39 -39.83 -0.60
N ARG A 19 29.57 -38.90 -1.10
CA ARG A 19 29.99 -37.54 -1.49
C ARG A 19 29.56 -36.52 -0.43
N TYR A 20 30.35 -35.45 -0.34
CA TYR A 20 30.17 -34.32 0.56
C TYR A 20 30.33 -33.02 -0.22
N ARG A 21 29.58 -31.98 0.14
CA ARG A 21 29.67 -30.63 -0.42
C ARG A 21 30.08 -29.68 0.69
N CYS A 22 31.13 -28.90 0.47
CA CYS A 22 31.57 -27.91 1.45
C CYS A 22 30.59 -26.73 1.49
N LEU A 23 30.10 -26.39 2.68
CA LEU A 23 29.15 -25.28 2.90
C LEU A 23 29.77 -23.90 2.63
N ILE A 24 31.11 -23.78 2.68
CA ILE A 24 31.85 -22.53 2.42
C ILE A 24 32.17 -22.37 0.91
N CYS A 25 32.46 -23.47 0.23
CA CYS A 25 32.98 -23.41 -1.14
C CYS A 25 31.92 -23.62 -2.23
N ASP A 26 30.84 -24.35 -1.93
CA ASP A 26 29.64 -24.72 -2.73
C ASP A 26 29.85 -25.31 -4.15
N LYS A 27 31.05 -25.19 -4.73
CA LYS A 27 31.30 -25.43 -6.15
C LYS A 27 31.84 -26.82 -6.51
N ARG A 28 32.33 -27.61 -5.54
CA ARG A 28 32.85 -28.97 -5.80
C ARG A 28 32.41 -29.95 -4.73
N THR A 29 31.80 -31.06 -5.18
CA THR A 29 31.58 -32.22 -4.34
C THR A 29 32.88 -33.01 -4.20
N CYS A 30 33.18 -33.50 -3.01
CA CYS A 30 34.36 -34.32 -2.73
C CYS A 30 33.96 -35.62 -2.01
N PHE A 31 34.79 -36.65 -2.13
CA PHE A 31 34.63 -37.86 -1.31
C PHE A 31 35.28 -37.63 0.07
N ALA A 32 34.88 -38.37 1.09
CA ALA A 32 35.40 -38.23 2.47
C ALA A 32 36.94 -38.13 2.52
N ARG A 33 37.63 -39.00 1.78
CA ARG A 33 39.10 -39.03 1.67
C ARG A 33 39.74 -37.73 1.16
N ASN A 34 38.99 -36.91 0.43
CA ASN A 34 39.48 -35.69 -0.20
C ASN A 34 39.16 -34.43 0.62
N ILE A 35 38.42 -34.55 1.73
CA ILE A 35 38.04 -33.42 2.60
C ILE A 35 39.28 -32.73 3.22
N PRO A 36 40.26 -33.45 3.80
CA PRO A 36 41.45 -32.80 4.35
C PRO A 36 42.31 -32.08 3.29
N GLY A 37 42.24 -32.54 2.03
CA GLY A 37 42.86 -31.86 0.89
C GLY A 37 42.08 -30.62 0.46
N HIS A 38 40.75 -30.68 0.47
CA HIS A 38 39.87 -29.55 0.18
C HIS A 38 40.05 -28.42 1.21
N LEU A 39 40.05 -28.73 2.52
CA LEU A 39 40.23 -27.76 3.59
C LEU A 39 41.58 -27.01 3.50
N ARG A 40 42.62 -27.68 3.00
CA ARG A 40 43.96 -27.10 2.77
C ARG A 40 44.11 -26.42 1.40
N SER A 41 43.09 -26.48 0.55
CA SER A 41 43.16 -25.85 -0.77
C SER A 41 43.15 -24.33 -0.65
N LYS A 42 43.98 -23.65 -1.44
CA LYS A 42 44.10 -22.18 -1.43
C LYS A 42 42.73 -21.51 -1.61
N GLY A 43 41.89 -22.00 -2.53
CA GLY A 43 40.55 -21.47 -2.74
C GLY A 43 39.55 -21.71 -1.59
N HIS A 44 39.77 -22.69 -0.72
CA HIS A 44 38.99 -22.82 0.52
C HIS A 44 39.53 -21.89 1.61
N GLN A 45 40.85 -21.79 1.76
CA GLN A 45 41.49 -20.89 2.73
C GLN A 45 41.20 -19.42 2.44
N ASP A 46 41.20 -19.00 1.17
CA ASP A 46 40.87 -17.62 0.77
C ASP A 46 39.41 -17.27 1.10
N LYS A 47 38.48 -18.21 0.87
CA LYS A 47 37.05 -18.03 1.23
C LYS A 47 36.81 -18.06 2.73
N LEU A 48 37.53 -18.90 3.46
CA LEU A 48 37.48 -18.95 4.92
C LEU A 48 38.06 -17.66 5.54
N ALA A 49 39.14 -17.12 4.96
CA ALA A 49 39.73 -15.85 5.38
C ALA A 49 38.79 -14.66 5.13
N LEU A 50 38.09 -14.64 3.98
CA LEU A 50 37.02 -13.67 3.72
C LEU A 50 35.89 -13.76 4.77
N LEU A 51 35.45 -14.99 5.08
CA LEU A 51 34.39 -15.21 6.06
C LEU A 51 34.82 -14.79 7.48
N ASN A 52 36.08 -15.03 7.84
CA ASN A 52 36.64 -14.61 9.12
C ASN A 52 36.88 -13.09 9.20
N ALA A 53 37.22 -12.43 8.08
CA ALA A 53 37.37 -10.99 8.02
C ALA A 53 36.04 -10.24 8.16
N PHE A 54 34.94 -10.84 7.66
CA PHE A 54 33.58 -10.29 7.82
C PHE A 54 33.04 -10.41 9.26
N ASN A 55 33.45 -11.43 10.02
CA ASN A 55 32.98 -11.66 11.40
C ASN A 55 33.68 -10.80 12.47
N LEU A 56 34.63 -9.92 12.08
CA LEU A 56 35.50 -9.21 13.02
C LEU A 56 34.98 -7.90 13.65
N PRO A 57 33.69 -7.52 13.55
CA PRO A 57 33.12 -6.54 14.48
C PRO A 57 31.99 -7.09 15.36
N GLN A 58 32.02 -8.35 15.81
CA GLN A 58 31.05 -8.85 16.81
C GLN A 58 31.60 -9.77 17.92
N LEU A 59 32.92 -9.94 18.06
CA LEU A 59 33.53 -10.76 19.14
C LEU A 59 34.13 -9.93 20.29
N GLN A 60 33.49 -8.80 20.62
CA GLN A 60 33.66 -8.13 21.91
C GLN A 60 32.30 -7.92 22.56
N GLN A 61 31.61 -9.02 22.88
CA GLN A 61 30.83 -9.16 24.11
C GLN A 61 30.32 -10.61 24.23
N ASP A 62 30.65 -11.20 25.37
CA ASP A 62 30.00 -12.32 26.03
C ASP A 62 30.24 -13.75 25.52
N HIS A 63 31.33 -14.33 26.04
CA HIS A 63 31.36 -15.72 26.44
C HIS A 63 30.43 -15.94 27.65
N THR A 64 29.49 -16.89 27.58
CA THR A 64 29.40 -18.10 28.45
C THR A 64 28.05 -18.82 28.26
N GLY A 65 28.10 -20.16 28.19
CA GLY A 65 26.94 -21.03 28.43
C GLY A 65 26.48 -21.86 27.23
N ALA A 66 27.18 -22.96 26.97
CA ALA A 66 26.66 -24.09 26.20
C ALA A 66 26.04 -25.11 27.17
N GLN A 67 24.82 -25.58 26.91
CA GLN A 67 24.42 -26.97 27.18
C GLN A 67 23.06 -27.35 26.57
N GLU A 68 23.03 -28.58 26.02
CA GLU A 68 21.88 -29.47 25.78
C GLU A 68 21.03 -29.32 24.51
N ILE A 69 21.48 -30.00 23.44
CA ILE A 69 20.62 -30.59 22.40
C ILE A 69 21.02 -32.06 22.27
N ASP A 70 20.26 -32.95 22.90
CA ASP A 70 20.30 -34.38 22.62
C ASP A 70 18.95 -35.00 22.97
N SER A 71 18.05 -35.08 21.99
CA SER A 71 17.06 -36.16 21.88
C SER A 71 16.27 -36.02 20.58
N VAL A 72 15.79 -37.15 20.08
CA VAL A 72 14.91 -37.29 18.90
C VAL A 72 15.66 -37.36 17.56
N ARG A 73 16.70 -38.21 17.52
CA ARG A 73 17.08 -39.00 16.33
C ARG A 73 16.73 -40.45 16.63
N GLU A 74 15.53 -40.90 16.31
CA GLU A 74 15.27 -42.30 15.95
C GLU A 74 13.86 -42.47 15.38
N GLU A 75 13.74 -43.45 14.49
CA GLU A 75 12.53 -43.86 13.76
C GLU A 75 12.07 -42.98 12.58
N ILE A 76 12.66 -43.22 11.40
CA ILE A 76 11.95 -43.63 10.17
C ILE A 76 13.01 -44.24 9.24
N ARG A 77 13.15 -45.56 9.33
CA ARG A 77 13.78 -46.41 8.31
C ARG A 77 12.79 -47.50 8.00
N PHE A 78 11.97 -47.36 6.96
CA PHE A 78 11.51 -48.52 6.18
C PHE A 78 11.11 -48.10 4.76
N ALA A 79 11.88 -48.66 3.82
CA ALA A 79 11.53 -49.04 2.45
C ALA A 79 11.09 -47.96 1.44
N ASN A 80 12.08 -47.43 0.73
CA ASN A 80 12.00 -47.31 -0.72
C ASN A 80 11.96 -48.72 -1.34
N ASP A 81 11.07 -48.97 -2.29
CA ASP A 81 11.46 -49.35 -3.65
C ASP A 81 10.24 -49.80 -4.46
N THR A 82 9.98 -49.14 -5.59
CA THR A 82 9.92 -49.84 -6.88
C THR A 82 10.01 -48.84 -8.03
N ARG A 83 11.02 -49.05 -8.87
CA ARG A 83 11.29 -48.35 -10.13
C ARG A 83 10.45 -48.96 -11.26
N GLY A 84 10.04 -48.11 -12.20
CA GLY A 84 9.62 -48.51 -13.54
C GLY A 84 9.60 -47.31 -14.48
N SER A 85 10.60 -47.19 -15.36
CA SER A 85 10.50 -46.50 -16.65
C SER A 85 10.24 -47.58 -17.71
N PRO A 86 9.55 -47.29 -18.84
CA PRO A 86 10.25 -46.66 -19.98
C PRO A 86 9.39 -45.81 -20.95
N ASN A 87 10.13 -44.94 -21.67
CA ASN A 87 10.08 -44.60 -23.10
C ASN A 87 8.89 -43.89 -23.81
N ASP A 88 9.33 -42.87 -24.58
CA ASP A 88 8.99 -42.46 -25.95
C ASP A 88 7.53 -42.15 -26.34
N GLU A 89 7.29 -40.93 -26.83
CA GLU A 89 6.93 -40.72 -28.25
C GLU A 89 6.84 -39.22 -28.62
N VAL A 90 7.41 -38.91 -29.78
CA VAL A 90 7.38 -37.63 -30.48
C VAL A 90 6.08 -37.54 -31.27
N ASN A 91 5.36 -36.41 -31.21
CA ASN A 91 4.31 -36.13 -32.18
C ASN A 91 4.23 -34.65 -32.55
N HIS A 92 4.12 -34.38 -33.85
CA HIS A 92 4.17 -33.07 -34.49
C HIS A 92 2.76 -32.51 -34.79
N GLY A 93 2.56 -31.22 -34.47
CA GLY A 93 1.70 -30.25 -35.18
C GLY A 93 0.35 -29.87 -34.51
N PRO A 94 -0.27 -28.72 -34.84
CA PRO A 94 0.22 -27.51 -35.51
C PRO A 94 0.22 -26.28 -34.57
N ASP A 95 1.40 -25.68 -34.35
CA ASP A 95 1.53 -24.37 -33.72
C ASP A 95 1.21 -23.28 -34.75
N ASN A 96 0.16 -22.51 -34.50
CA ASN A 96 0.02 -21.12 -34.93
C ASN A 96 -1.09 -20.47 -34.08
N ALA A 97 -0.73 -20.19 -32.83
CA ALA A 97 -1.37 -19.15 -32.04
C ALA A 97 -0.23 -18.26 -31.55
N ASP A 98 -0.04 -17.16 -32.26
CA ASP A 98 0.95 -16.12 -31.97
C ASP A 98 0.68 -15.53 -30.57
N PRO A 99 1.61 -15.66 -29.60
CA PRO A 99 1.44 -15.11 -28.25
C PRO A 99 1.61 -13.58 -28.15
N ALA A 100 1.82 -12.87 -29.27
CA ALA A 100 2.08 -11.43 -29.30
C ALA A 100 0.84 -10.53 -29.06
N GLU A 101 -0.37 -11.07 -28.88
CA GLU A 101 -1.60 -10.25 -28.75
C GLU A 101 -2.00 -9.89 -27.31
N TRP A 102 -1.11 -10.10 -26.33
CA TRP A 102 -1.28 -9.64 -24.94
C TRP A 102 -0.26 -8.57 -24.56
N GLY A 103 -0.43 -7.38 -25.16
CA GLY A 103 -0.10 -6.11 -24.50
C GLY A 103 1.37 -5.73 -24.38
N LEU A 104 2.25 -6.27 -25.22
CA LEU A 104 3.58 -5.71 -25.48
C LEU A 104 3.87 -5.86 -26.97
N ASP A 105 3.69 -4.80 -27.77
CA ASP A 105 4.85 -4.21 -28.43
C ASP A 105 4.65 -2.84 -29.09
N SER A 106 5.77 -2.13 -29.10
CA SER A 106 6.28 -1.26 -30.17
C SER A 106 5.66 -1.54 -31.55
N ASP A 107 4.96 -0.62 -32.23
CA ASP A 107 5.41 0.56 -32.98
C ASP A 107 4.22 0.99 -33.87
N LEU A 108 4.15 2.28 -34.20
CA LEU A 108 3.78 2.81 -35.53
C LEU A 108 3.56 4.33 -35.44
N ASP A 109 4.53 5.04 -36.02
CA ASP A 109 4.43 6.26 -36.81
C ASP A 109 3.35 7.30 -36.46
N ASP A 110 3.78 8.35 -35.76
CA ASP A 110 3.13 9.65 -35.85
C ASP A 110 4.02 10.56 -36.72
N SER A 111 3.66 10.67 -38.00
CA SER A 111 4.23 11.65 -38.92
C SER A 111 3.21 12.75 -39.13
N GLY A 112 3.42 13.89 -38.45
CA GLY A 112 2.58 15.07 -38.65
C GLY A 112 2.93 16.25 -37.75
N SER A 113 3.61 17.24 -38.33
CA SER A 113 3.78 18.62 -37.85
C SER A 113 4.82 18.88 -36.75
N SER A 114 6.07 19.02 -37.20
CA SER A 114 7.12 19.77 -36.53
C SER A 114 6.71 21.23 -36.31
N ASP A 115 6.48 21.62 -35.06
CA ASP A 115 6.61 23.01 -34.61
C ASP A 115 7.85 23.07 -33.70
N ASP A 116 8.88 23.76 -34.19
CA ASP A 116 10.19 23.93 -33.59
C ASP A 116 10.09 24.95 -32.45
N GLY A 117 9.68 24.47 -31.28
CA GLY A 117 9.86 25.17 -30.01
C GLY A 117 11.02 24.54 -29.26
N SER A 118 12.19 25.18 -29.29
CA SER A 118 13.40 24.77 -28.57
C SER A 118 13.10 24.38 -27.11
N GLU A 119 13.02 23.09 -26.81
CA GLU A 119 12.86 22.58 -25.45
C GLU A 119 14.19 22.70 -24.69
N ILE A 120 14.21 23.57 -23.68
CA ILE A 120 15.28 23.66 -22.69
C ILE A 120 15.13 22.46 -21.75
N SER A 121 16.08 21.53 -21.82
CA SER A 121 16.26 20.46 -20.83
C SER A 121 16.49 21.10 -19.45
N TYR A 122 15.53 20.93 -18.54
CA TYR A 122 15.72 21.31 -17.15
C TYR A 122 16.46 20.17 -16.43
N ASP A 123 17.73 20.37 -16.12
CA ASP A 123 18.46 19.49 -15.21
C ASP A 123 17.87 19.63 -13.81
N LEU A 124 17.04 18.66 -13.42
CA LEU A 124 16.46 18.53 -12.08
C LEU A 124 17.56 18.37 -11.01
N ASP A 125 18.73 17.85 -11.40
CA ASP A 125 19.90 17.67 -10.54
C ASP A 125 20.49 19.02 -10.09
N ASP A 126 20.43 20.07 -10.91
CA ASP A 126 20.88 21.41 -10.52
C ASP A 126 19.94 22.04 -9.45
N TRP A 127 18.67 21.61 -9.43
CA TRP A 127 17.67 22.06 -8.47
C TRP A 127 17.80 21.37 -7.10
N PHE A 128 18.11 20.07 -7.06
CA PHE A 128 18.24 19.32 -5.82
C PHE A 128 19.68 19.29 -5.28
N ASN A 129 20.69 19.18 -6.14
CA ASN A 129 22.08 18.88 -5.78
C ASN A 129 23.08 20.02 -5.95
N GLY A 130 22.64 21.27 -6.12
CA GLY A 130 23.53 22.45 -6.09
C GLY A 130 24.16 22.72 -4.72
N GLN A 131 25.00 21.81 -4.25
CA GLN A 131 26.13 22.00 -3.35
C GLN A 131 27.38 21.68 -4.17
N ASP A 132 27.70 22.54 -5.14
CA ASP A 132 29.05 22.58 -5.68
C ASP A 132 29.87 23.50 -4.78
N ASP A 133 30.63 22.88 -3.88
CA ASP A 133 31.81 23.48 -3.27
C ASP A 133 32.86 23.71 -4.39
N GLU A 134 32.64 24.70 -5.25
CA GLU A 134 33.75 25.27 -6.00
C GLU A 134 34.54 26.19 -5.07
N GLU A 135 35.71 25.70 -4.63
CA GLU A 135 36.79 26.53 -4.09
C GLU A 135 37.13 27.66 -5.08
N MET A 136 36.46 28.80 -4.96
CA MET A 136 36.94 30.05 -5.52
C MET A 136 37.86 30.74 -4.51
N GLY A 137 39.06 31.02 -4.99
CA GLY A 137 40.22 31.45 -4.23
C GLY A 137 40.00 32.64 -3.31
N SER A 138 40.81 32.62 -2.25
CA SER A 138 41.06 33.66 -1.26
C SER A 138 40.89 35.10 -1.77
N GLY A 139 39.82 35.74 -1.32
CA GLY A 139 39.63 37.19 -1.31
C GLY A 139 38.87 37.57 -0.05
N ALA A 140 39.59 37.97 0.99
CA ALA A 140 39.01 38.34 2.27
C ALA A 140 38.10 39.59 2.13
N SER A 141 36.81 39.43 2.38
CA SER A 141 35.95 40.49 2.90
C SER A 141 35.07 39.90 3.98
N THR A 142 35.45 40.14 5.24
CA THR A 142 34.68 39.82 6.44
C THR A 142 33.39 40.64 6.46
N GLY A 143 32.31 40.06 5.95
CA GLY A 143 30.94 40.46 6.29
C GLY A 143 30.51 39.79 7.60
N PRO A 144 29.62 40.40 8.40
CA PRO A 144 29.25 39.86 9.70
C PRO A 144 28.53 38.52 9.58
N SER A 145 28.84 37.59 10.48
CA SER A 145 28.10 36.35 10.71
C SER A 145 26.58 36.59 10.75
N PRO A 146 25.75 35.64 10.28
CA PRO A 146 24.33 35.84 10.12
C PRO A 146 23.66 36.06 11.47
N THR A 147 23.19 37.29 11.68
CA THR A 147 22.31 37.63 12.79
C THR A 147 20.94 36.97 12.59
N ASN A 148 20.38 36.51 13.70
CA ASN A 148 19.07 35.94 14.00
C ASN A 148 17.81 36.69 13.46
N SER A 149 17.81 37.26 12.25
CA SER A 149 16.78 38.18 11.75
C SER A 149 15.68 37.55 10.87
N ASP A 150 15.64 36.23 10.69
CA ASP A 150 14.66 35.56 9.82
C ASP A 150 13.33 35.19 10.52
N ARG A 151 13.01 35.78 11.67
CA ARG A 151 11.68 35.61 12.28
C ARG A 151 10.69 36.55 11.60
N VAL A 152 9.94 36.02 10.64
CA VAL A 152 8.75 36.65 10.07
C VAL A 152 7.77 36.89 11.21
N ASP A 153 7.25 38.10 11.31
CA ASP A 153 6.21 38.45 12.28
C ASP A 153 4.95 37.60 12.01
N LEU A 154 4.44 36.94 13.06
CA LEU A 154 3.23 36.11 12.98
C LEU A 154 1.99 36.96 12.64
N ASP A 155 2.01 38.24 13.00
CA ASP A 155 0.93 39.19 12.72
C ASP A 155 1.09 39.86 11.33
N SER A 156 2.13 39.49 10.57
CA SER A 156 2.31 39.98 9.21
C SER A 156 1.18 39.49 8.29
N ALA A 157 0.58 40.41 7.54
CA ALA A 157 -0.38 40.09 6.49
C ALA A 157 0.20 39.18 5.38
N TRP A 158 1.52 39.03 5.33
CA TRP A 158 2.22 38.19 4.35
C TRP A 158 2.75 36.88 4.94
N TYR A 159 2.54 36.61 6.25
CA TYR A 159 2.95 35.35 6.86
C TYR A 159 2.44 34.16 6.04
N PRO A 160 3.28 33.14 5.74
CA PRO A 160 4.63 32.89 6.28
C PRO A 160 5.78 33.58 5.52
N PHE A 161 5.48 34.43 4.55
CA PHE A 161 6.47 35.21 3.80
C PHE A 161 6.82 36.52 4.52
N ALA A 162 8.07 36.97 4.36
CA ALA A 162 8.54 38.21 4.99
C ALA A 162 7.75 39.44 4.49
N ASN A 163 7.37 39.46 3.20
CA ASN A 163 6.57 40.50 2.57
C ASN A 163 5.94 39.99 1.26
N LYS A 164 5.23 40.87 0.54
CA LYS A 164 4.58 40.54 -0.75
C LYS A 164 5.57 40.10 -1.84
N GLU A 165 6.77 40.67 -1.87
CA GLU A 165 7.77 40.36 -2.89
C GLU A 165 8.26 38.91 -2.77
N TYR A 166 8.37 38.37 -1.55
CA TYR A 166 8.70 36.96 -1.31
C TYR A 166 7.58 36.02 -1.81
N LEU A 167 6.32 36.39 -1.62
CA LEU A 167 5.18 35.62 -2.14
C LEU A 167 5.18 35.64 -3.68
N ILE A 168 5.26 36.82 -4.30
CA ILE A 168 5.28 36.98 -5.76
C ILE A 168 6.41 36.15 -6.36
N ALA A 169 7.61 36.25 -5.79
CA ALA A 169 8.75 35.52 -6.29
C ALA A 169 8.59 34.00 -6.12
N SER A 170 8.00 33.54 -5.01
CA SER A 170 7.69 32.12 -4.81
C SER A 170 6.67 31.59 -5.81
N LEU A 171 5.66 32.39 -6.19
CA LEU A 171 4.69 32.05 -7.23
C LEU A 171 5.35 32.00 -8.62
N MET A 172 6.26 32.93 -8.91
CA MET A 172 6.99 32.99 -10.18
C MET A 172 7.95 31.82 -10.40
N LEU A 173 8.55 31.28 -9.33
CA LEU A 173 9.39 30.09 -9.42
C LEU A 173 8.65 28.85 -9.93
N GLY A 174 7.32 28.87 -9.82
CA GLY A 174 6.46 27.81 -10.33
C GLY A 174 5.64 27.13 -9.27
N GLN A 175 4.44 26.71 -9.70
CA GLN A 175 3.59 25.75 -9.02
C GLN A 175 3.41 24.55 -9.94
N LEU A 176 3.45 23.34 -9.37
CA LEU A 176 3.08 22.06 -9.99
C LEU A 176 3.82 21.71 -11.31
N HIS A 177 3.49 22.40 -12.41
CA HIS A 177 3.88 22.06 -13.79
C HIS A 177 4.65 23.17 -14.53
N SER A 178 4.88 24.34 -13.92
CA SER A 178 5.54 25.48 -14.57
C SER A 178 6.79 25.96 -13.81
N PHE A 179 7.90 25.25 -13.94
CA PHE A 179 9.14 25.62 -13.26
C PHE A 179 9.94 26.68 -14.06
N MET A 180 10.35 27.75 -13.39
CA MET A 180 11.20 28.79 -13.97
C MET A 180 12.68 28.50 -13.67
N SER A 181 13.55 28.59 -14.68
CA SER A 181 15.00 28.44 -14.46
C SER A 181 15.59 29.65 -13.71
N ARG A 182 16.69 29.43 -12.98
CA ARG A 182 17.43 30.50 -12.29
C ARG A 182 17.76 31.68 -13.20
N LYS A 183 18.28 31.39 -14.41
CA LYS A 183 18.64 32.42 -15.39
C LYS A 183 17.42 33.24 -15.85
N LEU A 184 16.28 32.58 -16.08
CA LEU A 184 15.05 33.27 -16.47
C LEU A 184 14.49 34.10 -15.32
N TYR A 185 14.52 33.56 -14.10
CA TYR A 185 14.13 34.29 -12.89
C TYR A 185 14.98 35.54 -12.68
N ASP A 186 16.31 35.44 -12.76
CA ASP A 186 17.22 36.57 -12.58
C ASP A 186 17.04 37.65 -13.66
N LYS A 187 16.76 37.23 -14.91
CA LYS A 187 16.42 38.14 -16.00
C LYS A 187 15.11 38.91 -15.71
N ILE A 188 14.04 38.20 -15.33
CA ILE A 188 12.75 38.83 -15.04
C ILE A 188 12.87 39.73 -13.81
N ARG A 189 13.54 39.28 -12.75
CA ARG A 189 13.85 40.08 -11.57
C ARG A 189 14.54 41.39 -11.96
N SER A 190 15.56 41.33 -12.83
CA SER A 190 16.27 42.53 -13.31
C SER A 190 15.36 43.51 -14.06
N ILE A 191 14.40 42.99 -14.85
CA ILE A 191 13.40 43.81 -15.54
C ILE A 191 12.41 44.44 -14.54
N LEU A 192 11.94 43.67 -13.55
CA LEU A 192 10.98 44.12 -12.55
C LEU A 192 11.53 45.22 -11.61
N ILE A 193 12.85 45.24 -11.40
CA ILE A 193 13.52 46.34 -10.70
C ILE A 193 13.27 47.69 -11.41
N LEU A 194 13.22 47.71 -12.75
CA LEU A 194 12.88 48.93 -13.51
C LEU A 194 11.45 49.41 -13.25
N GLY A 195 10.56 48.49 -12.85
CA GLY A 195 9.18 48.75 -12.45
C GLY A 195 8.98 48.96 -10.95
N HIS A 196 10.06 49.20 -10.19
CA HIS A 196 10.04 49.37 -8.73
C HIS A 196 9.54 48.14 -7.94
N LEU A 197 9.73 46.93 -8.48
CA LEU A 197 9.46 45.67 -7.78
C LEU A 197 10.77 44.89 -7.57
N ASP A 198 11.38 45.03 -6.39
CA ASP A 198 12.62 44.33 -6.04
C ASP A 198 12.31 42.97 -5.40
N LEU A 199 12.30 41.93 -6.23
CA LEU A 199 12.10 40.57 -5.76
C LEU A 199 13.35 40.04 -5.06
N PRO A 200 13.25 39.08 -4.12
CA PRO A 200 14.42 38.48 -3.49
C PRO A 200 15.27 37.69 -4.50
N HIS A 201 16.55 37.51 -4.18
CA HIS A 201 17.44 36.66 -4.99
C HIS A 201 16.99 35.19 -4.97
N TRP A 202 17.30 34.44 -6.03
CA TRP A 202 16.95 33.01 -6.18
C TRP A 202 17.23 32.18 -4.91
N ASP A 203 18.46 32.27 -4.40
CA ASP A 203 18.91 31.52 -3.22
C ASP A 203 18.16 31.91 -1.94
N THR A 204 17.71 33.16 -1.84
CA THR A 204 16.91 33.64 -0.70
C THR A 204 15.51 33.03 -0.73
N ILE A 205 14.91 32.89 -1.92
CA ILE A 205 13.58 32.27 -2.04
C ILE A 205 13.67 30.77 -1.81
N ARG A 206 14.72 30.09 -2.30
CA ARG A 206 14.94 28.67 -2.02
C ARG A 206 15.05 28.42 -0.52
N ARG A 207 15.85 29.23 0.20
CA ARG A 207 15.94 29.18 1.67
C ARG A 207 14.60 29.44 2.35
N THR A 208 13.81 30.41 1.86
CA THR A 208 12.47 30.69 2.38
C THR A 208 11.54 29.49 2.18
N ARG A 209 11.51 28.89 1.00
CA ARG A 209 10.71 27.68 0.71
C ARG A 209 11.14 26.52 1.59
N THR A 210 12.44 26.30 1.78
CA THR A 210 12.95 25.30 2.74
C THR A 210 12.49 25.59 4.16
N GLY A 211 12.48 26.86 4.59
CA GLY A 211 11.95 27.28 5.88
C GLY A 211 10.46 26.96 6.04
N ILE A 212 9.66 27.28 5.02
CA ILE A 212 8.21 26.96 4.99
C ILE A 212 7.99 25.44 4.99
N SER A 213 8.75 24.68 4.20
CA SER A 213 8.67 23.21 4.20
C SER A 213 8.98 22.62 5.58
N LYS A 214 10.00 23.16 6.28
CA LYS A 214 10.30 22.77 7.67
C LYS A 214 9.17 23.14 8.63
N MET A 215 8.57 24.32 8.47
CA MET A 215 7.43 24.76 9.28
C MET A 215 6.22 23.83 9.13
N LEU A 216 5.96 23.35 7.91
CA LEU A 216 4.88 22.41 7.59
C LEU A 216 5.24 20.94 7.85
N ASN A 217 6.43 20.66 8.41
CA ASN A 217 6.98 19.32 8.55
C ASN A 217 6.93 18.49 7.23
N ALA A 218 7.10 19.15 6.09
CA ALA A 218 7.17 18.50 4.78
C ALA A 218 8.57 17.90 4.56
N GLU A 219 8.91 16.90 5.38
CA GLU A 219 10.20 16.21 5.34
C GLU A 219 10.16 15.01 4.40
N LEU A 220 11.24 14.87 3.62
CA LEU A 220 11.46 13.72 2.75
C LEU A 220 12.08 12.59 3.58
N LYS A 221 11.32 11.50 3.77
CA LYS A 221 11.82 10.29 4.41
C LYS A 221 12.52 9.43 3.38
N GLN A 222 13.80 9.17 3.60
CA GLN A 222 14.58 8.22 2.81
C GLN A 222 14.52 6.84 3.45
N ASN A 223 14.26 5.80 2.65
CA ASN A 223 14.34 4.40 3.06
C ASN A 223 15.27 3.62 2.12
N LEU A 224 15.85 2.53 2.62
CA LEU A 224 16.54 1.54 1.80
C LEU A 224 15.66 0.29 1.71
N SER A 225 15.16 0.03 0.50
CA SER A 225 14.24 -1.07 0.25
C SER A 225 14.87 -2.44 0.51
N VAL A 226 14.02 -3.45 0.61
CA VAL A 226 14.44 -4.86 0.69
C VAL A 226 15.36 -5.31 -0.46
N LEU A 227 15.33 -4.64 -1.62
CA LEU A 227 16.17 -4.93 -2.78
C LEU A 227 17.37 -3.96 -2.92
N ASN A 228 17.71 -3.23 -1.86
CA ASN A 228 18.79 -2.23 -1.81
C ASN A 228 18.57 -1.02 -2.74
N ASN A 229 17.33 -0.73 -3.15
CA ASN A 229 17.00 0.52 -3.83
C ASN A 229 16.74 1.63 -2.80
N LYS A 230 17.23 2.84 -3.08
CA LYS A 230 16.85 4.02 -2.29
C LYS A 230 15.44 4.43 -2.69
N THR A 231 14.55 4.52 -1.72
CA THR A 231 13.19 5.01 -1.88
C THR A 231 12.99 6.28 -1.06
N PHE A 232 12.10 7.15 -1.51
CA PHE A 232 11.83 8.42 -0.88
C PHE A 232 10.32 8.61 -0.77
N MET A 233 9.84 9.10 0.36
CA MET A 233 8.43 9.42 0.52
C MET A 233 8.23 10.70 1.33
N ILE A 234 7.10 11.36 1.07
CA ILE A 234 6.59 12.43 1.93
C ILE A 234 5.73 11.77 3.02
N SER A 235 5.91 12.21 4.27
CA SER A 235 5.19 11.65 5.42
C SER A 235 3.68 11.78 5.30
N LEU A 236 2.97 10.65 5.30
CA LEU A 236 1.51 10.59 5.35
C LEU A 236 0.97 11.24 6.62
N THR A 237 1.64 11.02 7.74
CA THR A 237 1.28 11.63 9.03
C THR A 237 1.26 13.15 8.93
N ASN A 238 2.27 13.75 8.31
CA ASN A 238 2.36 15.20 8.19
C ASN A 238 1.37 15.75 7.16
N ILE A 239 1.14 15.06 6.04
CA ILE A 239 0.12 15.47 5.06
C ILE A 239 -1.26 15.46 5.70
N ILE A 240 -1.68 14.36 6.34
CA ILE A 240 -2.99 14.26 6.99
C ILE A 240 -3.13 15.29 8.12
N GLY A 241 -2.07 15.50 8.91
CA GLY A 241 -2.05 16.52 9.96
C GLY A 241 -2.24 17.94 9.41
N ASN A 242 -1.62 18.26 8.28
CA ASN A 242 -1.82 19.54 7.60
C ASN A 242 -3.24 19.69 7.04
N GLU A 243 -3.85 18.61 6.53
CA GLU A 243 -5.24 18.63 6.08
C GLU A 243 -6.24 18.82 7.22
N LEU A 244 -5.95 18.33 8.43
CA LEU A 244 -6.76 18.64 9.62
C LEU A 244 -6.64 20.10 10.05
N ALA A 245 -5.55 20.78 9.71
CA ALA A 245 -5.39 22.22 9.92
C ALA A 245 -5.94 23.06 8.75
N ASN A 246 -6.45 22.43 7.69
CA ASN A 246 -6.84 23.09 6.45
C ASN A 246 -8.31 23.56 6.49
N PRO A 247 -8.57 24.89 6.54
CA PRO A 247 -9.93 25.42 6.64
C PRO A 247 -10.79 25.17 5.39
N TYR A 248 -10.18 24.77 4.27
CA TYR A 248 -10.89 24.47 3.02
C TYR A 248 -11.30 23.00 2.89
N VAL A 249 -10.75 22.12 3.73
CA VAL A 249 -10.93 20.66 3.62
C VAL A 249 -11.73 20.10 4.79
N VAL A 250 -11.37 20.50 6.02
CA VAL A 250 -12.04 19.97 7.23
C VAL A 250 -13.56 20.19 7.27
N PRO A 251 -14.12 21.34 6.82
CA PRO A 251 -15.57 21.53 6.85
C PRO A 251 -16.36 20.47 6.06
N ASP A 252 -15.76 19.91 5.01
CA ASP A 252 -16.36 18.89 4.14
C ASP A 252 -15.91 17.46 4.50
N LEU A 253 -15.00 17.32 5.46
CA LEU A 253 -14.39 16.03 5.82
C LEU A 253 -15.23 15.29 6.87
N GLU A 254 -15.67 14.08 6.51
CA GLU A 254 -16.31 13.17 7.47
C GLU A 254 -15.27 12.38 8.29
N PHE A 255 -15.58 12.17 9.58
CA PHE A 255 -14.74 11.44 10.53
C PHE A 255 -15.41 10.18 11.09
N ILE A 256 -16.68 9.97 10.75
CA ILE A 256 -17.52 8.87 11.23
C ILE A 256 -18.28 8.35 10.01
N PRO A 257 -18.38 7.02 9.80
CA PRO A 257 -19.12 6.48 8.67
C PRO A 257 -20.61 6.78 8.80
N HIS A 258 -21.27 6.97 7.67
CA HIS A 258 -22.71 7.17 7.57
C HIS A 258 -23.41 5.84 7.27
N ASP A 259 -24.59 5.63 7.86
CA ASP A 259 -25.46 4.51 7.48
C ASP A 259 -26.53 4.98 6.48
N PRO A 260 -26.36 4.72 5.16
CA PRO A 260 -27.34 5.11 4.16
C PRO A 260 -28.63 4.28 4.20
N LYS A 261 -28.73 3.25 5.06
CA LYS A 261 -29.81 2.23 5.04
C LYS A 261 -30.05 1.65 3.63
N GLY A 262 -28.97 1.54 2.85
CA GLY A 262 -28.97 1.01 1.48
C GLY A 262 -29.51 1.96 0.41
N LYS A 263 -29.67 3.26 0.69
CA LYS A 263 -30.22 4.25 -0.27
C LYS A 263 -29.20 5.33 -0.58
N ASN A 264 -29.18 5.83 -1.83
CA ASN A 264 -28.39 7.00 -2.26
C ASN A 264 -26.92 6.93 -1.79
N ILE A 265 -26.23 5.84 -2.11
CA ILE A 265 -24.81 5.67 -1.83
C ILE A 265 -24.03 6.38 -2.92
N TYR A 266 -23.32 7.46 -2.58
CA TYR A 266 -22.54 8.25 -3.52
C TYR A 266 -21.10 8.51 -3.04
N ALA A 267 -20.81 8.36 -1.74
CA ALA A 267 -19.52 8.70 -1.16
C ALA A 267 -18.91 7.58 -0.32
N LEU A 268 -17.59 7.60 -0.15
CA LEU A 268 -16.86 6.57 0.59
C LEU A 268 -17.13 6.59 2.10
N HIS A 269 -17.53 7.72 2.66
CA HIS A 269 -18.02 7.80 4.05
C HIS A 269 -19.30 6.99 4.29
N GLN A 270 -19.99 6.55 3.23
CA GLN A 270 -21.16 5.65 3.30
C GLN A 270 -20.79 4.18 3.03
N SER A 271 -19.50 3.87 2.89
CA SER A 271 -19.04 2.52 2.55
C SER A 271 -19.29 1.52 3.66
N VAL A 272 -19.66 0.30 3.27
CA VAL A 272 -19.80 -0.86 4.18
C VAL A 272 -18.48 -1.09 4.91
N LYS A 273 -17.34 -0.96 4.22
CA LYS A 273 -16.04 -1.18 4.81
C LYS A 273 -15.81 -0.31 6.05
N TRP A 274 -15.99 1.00 5.94
CA TRP A 274 -15.77 1.92 7.05
C TRP A 274 -16.81 1.73 8.16
N ARG A 275 -18.07 1.48 7.79
CA ARG A 275 -19.18 1.29 8.75
C ARG A 275 -19.02 0.02 9.60
N GLU A 276 -18.62 -1.10 9.00
CA GLU A 276 -18.72 -2.41 9.67
C GLU A 276 -17.58 -3.42 9.46
N ASP A 277 -16.82 -3.37 8.35
CA ASP A 277 -15.82 -4.42 8.06
C ASP A 277 -14.47 -4.19 8.75
N LEU A 278 -14.11 -2.94 9.05
CA LEU A 278 -12.88 -2.63 9.80
C LEU A 278 -12.88 -3.34 11.16
N SER A 279 -11.73 -3.86 11.59
CA SER A 279 -11.61 -4.58 12.86
C SER A 279 -11.88 -3.65 14.06
N PRO A 280 -12.19 -4.20 15.26
CA PRO A 280 -12.34 -3.41 16.49
C PRO A 280 -11.19 -2.45 16.76
N GLU A 281 -9.96 -2.81 16.39
CA GLU A 281 -8.76 -2.01 16.65
C GLU A 281 -8.56 -0.86 15.65
N THR A 282 -9.17 -0.96 14.46
CA THR A 282 -8.91 -0.07 13.32
C THR A 282 -10.12 0.77 12.92
N ARG A 283 -11.32 0.46 13.41
CA ARG A 283 -12.54 1.26 13.22
C ARG A 283 -12.56 2.51 14.12
N VAL A 284 -13.60 3.33 13.98
CA VAL A 284 -13.82 4.51 14.83
C VAL A 284 -13.82 4.12 16.31
N GLN A 285 -12.87 4.66 17.06
CA GLN A 285 -12.66 4.30 18.47
C GLN A 285 -13.52 5.12 19.43
N MET A 286 -13.76 6.39 19.10
CA MET A 286 -14.36 7.34 20.02
C MET A 286 -15.23 8.37 19.30
N VAL A 287 -16.26 8.84 20.01
CA VAL A 287 -17.04 10.02 19.65
C VAL A 287 -17.14 10.97 20.85
N GLU A 288 -17.07 12.26 20.57
CA GLU A 288 -17.29 13.33 21.56
C GLU A 288 -18.77 13.73 21.53
N TYR A 289 -19.38 13.84 22.70
CA TYR A 289 -20.72 14.40 22.84
C TYR A 289 -20.91 14.98 24.24
N SER A 290 -21.37 16.24 24.31
CA SER A 290 -21.61 16.99 25.56
C SER A 290 -20.37 17.05 26.48
N GLY A 291 -19.18 17.23 25.92
CA GLY A 291 -17.92 17.32 26.66
C GLY A 291 -17.43 16.00 27.23
N LYS A 292 -18.02 14.86 26.82
CA LYS A 292 -17.61 13.51 27.22
C LYS A 292 -17.12 12.72 26.01
N HIS A 293 -16.11 11.88 26.25
CA HIS A 293 -15.54 11.00 25.23
C HIS A 293 -16.03 9.56 25.44
N TRP A 294 -16.78 9.06 24.47
CA TRP A 294 -17.41 7.74 24.48
C TRP A 294 -16.63 6.78 23.59
N TYR A 295 -16.11 5.70 24.17
CA TYR A 295 -15.28 4.74 23.45
C TYR A 295 -16.05 3.46 23.18
N ILE A 296 -15.73 2.81 22.05
CA ILE A 296 -16.17 1.44 21.83
C ILE A 296 -15.58 0.51 22.90
N TYR A 297 -16.32 -0.54 23.24
CA TYR A 297 -15.99 -1.54 24.26
C TYR A 297 -15.86 -1.01 25.69
N GLU A 298 -16.22 0.25 25.97
CA GLU A 298 -16.37 0.74 27.34
C GLU A 298 -17.85 0.73 27.78
N PRO A 299 -18.17 0.28 29.00
CA PRO A 299 -19.54 0.34 29.52
C PRO A 299 -20.06 1.77 29.63
N VAL A 300 -21.30 1.97 29.19
CA VAL A 300 -22.03 3.25 29.25
C VAL A 300 -23.38 3.03 29.92
N MET A 301 -23.75 3.91 30.83
CA MET A 301 -25.10 3.92 31.41
C MET A 301 -25.96 4.96 30.70
N LEU A 302 -27.12 4.52 30.19
CA LEU A 302 -28.04 5.39 29.45
C LEU A 302 -28.81 6.34 30.38
N ARG A 303 -29.30 7.45 29.82
CA ARG A 303 -30.11 8.47 30.52
C ARG A 303 -31.57 8.07 30.75
N TRP A 304 -32.01 6.91 30.27
CA TRP A 304 -33.40 6.44 30.38
C TRP A 304 -33.81 6.16 31.83
N GLN A 305 -35.12 6.06 32.08
CA GLN A 305 -35.71 5.87 33.42
C GLN A 305 -35.19 4.62 34.15
N THR A 306 -34.80 3.57 33.42
CA THR A 306 -34.24 2.33 33.99
C THR A 306 -32.71 2.31 34.06
N GLN A 307 -32.02 3.32 33.54
CA GLN A 307 -30.56 3.46 33.47
C GLN A 307 -29.81 2.16 33.10
N PRO A 308 -30.15 1.49 31.98
CA PRO A 308 -29.47 0.26 31.59
C PRO A 308 -28.00 0.53 31.24
N ILE A 309 -27.13 -0.42 31.61
CA ILE A 309 -25.74 -0.44 31.17
C ILE A 309 -25.67 -1.16 29.83
N VAL A 310 -25.01 -0.53 28.86
CA VAL A 310 -24.77 -1.05 27.52
C VAL A 310 -23.30 -0.88 27.15
N VAL A 311 -22.84 -1.61 26.13
CA VAL A 311 -21.47 -1.46 25.60
C VAL A 311 -21.54 -1.06 24.12
N PRO A 312 -21.03 0.12 23.72
CA PRO A 312 -20.91 0.54 22.33
C PRO A 312 -19.97 -0.37 21.54
N ILE A 313 -20.38 -0.79 20.34
CA ILE A 313 -19.60 -1.67 19.44
C ILE A 313 -19.25 -0.98 18.11
N PHE A 314 -20.15 -0.14 17.59
CA PHE A 314 -19.95 0.64 16.37
C PHE A 314 -20.52 2.04 16.55
N PHE A 315 -19.80 3.05 16.07
CA PHE A 315 -20.31 4.43 15.92
C PHE A 315 -20.57 4.74 14.45
N TYR A 316 -21.68 5.40 14.17
CA TYR A 316 -22.06 5.80 12.82
C TYR A 316 -22.97 7.04 12.86
N LYS A 317 -23.07 7.76 11.74
CA LYS A 317 -24.02 8.85 11.53
C LYS A 317 -25.25 8.36 10.78
N PHE A 318 -26.42 8.82 11.20
CA PHE A 318 -27.68 8.64 10.49
C PHE A 318 -28.52 9.91 10.61
N ASN A 319 -28.98 10.48 9.50
CA ASN A 319 -29.70 11.76 9.45
C ASN A 319 -28.99 12.89 10.23
N ASN A 320 -27.66 13.01 10.08
CA ASN A 320 -26.78 13.97 10.79
C ASN A 320 -26.70 13.80 12.32
N GLU A 321 -27.31 12.78 12.89
CA GLU A 321 -27.16 12.43 14.30
C GLU A 321 -26.18 11.25 14.46
N VAL A 322 -25.44 11.24 15.55
CA VAL A 322 -24.48 10.17 15.87
C VAL A 322 -25.18 9.09 16.67
N TYR A 323 -25.11 7.87 16.18
CA TYR A 323 -25.65 6.68 16.81
C TYR A 323 -24.55 5.70 17.17
N SER A 324 -24.87 4.84 18.13
CA SER A 324 -24.09 3.67 18.47
C SER A 324 -24.92 2.40 18.30
N LYS A 325 -24.31 1.35 17.76
CA LYS A 325 -24.79 -0.02 17.94
C LYS A 325 -24.25 -0.52 19.27
N CYS A 326 -25.12 -0.76 20.23
CA CYS A 326 -24.75 -1.18 21.57
C CYS A 326 -25.22 -2.61 21.84
N ILE A 327 -24.46 -3.35 22.66
CA ILE A 327 -24.89 -4.64 23.20
C ILE A 327 -25.23 -4.51 24.68
N GLN A 328 -26.25 -5.24 25.13
CA GLN A 328 -26.51 -5.39 26.56
C GLN A 328 -25.58 -6.49 27.11
N PRO A 329 -24.65 -6.16 28.02
CA PRO A 329 -23.70 -7.13 28.53
C PRO A 329 -24.35 -8.12 29.50
N LYS A 330 -23.71 -9.30 29.64
CA LYS A 330 -23.99 -10.23 30.74
C LYS A 330 -22.98 -10.02 31.86
N PHE A 331 -23.46 -10.02 33.09
CA PHE A 331 -22.65 -9.81 34.29
C PHE A 331 -22.46 -11.11 35.06
N GLU A 332 -21.24 -11.34 35.53
CA GLU A 332 -20.94 -12.39 36.51
C GLU A 332 -20.12 -11.81 37.65
N THR A 333 -20.49 -12.13 38.89
CA THR A 333 -19.73 -11.74 40.07
C THR A 333 -18.56 -12.69 40.25
N LEU A 334 -17.33 -12.16 40.31
CA LEU A 334 -16.16 -12.95 40.64
C LEU A 334 -16.29 -13.47 42.08
N ARG A 335 -16.26 -14.81 42.24
CA ARG A 335 -16.28 -15.50 43.54
C ARG A 335 -14.96 -16.22 43.80
N THR A 336 -13.84 -15.65 43.37
CA THR A 336 -12.49 -16.18 43.68
C THR A 336 -12.00 -15.61 45.01
N GLU A 337 -11.21 -16.39 45.75
CA GLU A 337 -10.62 -15.96 47.03
C GLU A 337 -9.73 -14.71 46.89
N ASP A 338 -9.24 -14.42 45.68
CA ASP A 338 -8.42 -13.25 45.32
C ASP A 338 -9.23 -12.04 44.77
N ALA A 339 -10.56 -12.15 44.61
CA ALA A 339 -11.36 -11.06 44.03
C ALA A 339 -11.62 -9.95 45.06
N GLN A 340 -11.34 -8.70 44.68
CA GLN A 340 -11.67 -7.56 45.52
C GLN A 340 -13.20 -7.36 45.58
N PRO A 341 -13.76 -6.99 46.75
CA PRO A 341 -15.17 -6.64 46.84
C PRO A 341 -15.54 -5.54 45.83
N GLY A 342 -16.40 -5.87 44.86
CA GLY A 342 -16.84 -4.93 43.82
C GLY A 342 -16.44 -5.31 42.40
N GLU A 343 -15.53 -6.28 42.21
CA GLU A 343 -15.13 -6.75 40.88
C GLU A 343 -16.21 -7.64 40.23
N PHE A 344 -16.47 -7.41 38.95
CA PHE A 344 -17.40 -8.21 38.14
C PHE A 344 -16.86 -8.39 36.72
N ILE A 345 -17.29 -9.45 36.06
CA ILE A 345 -16.91 -9.74 34.67
C ILE A 345 -18.06 -9.31 33.76
N ILE A 346 -17.71 -8.59 32.69
CA ILE A 346 -18.63 -8.24 31.61
C ILE A 346 -18.33 -9.16 30.43
N TYR A 347 -19.29 -9.99 30.05
CA TYR A 347 -19.16 -10.84 28.87
C TYR A 347 -19.75 -10.15 27.65
N ILE A 348 -18.91 -10.01 26.62
CA ILE A 348 -19.27 -9.53 25.29
C ILE A 348 -18.94 -10.65 24.29
N PRO A 349 -19.87 -11.06 23.43
CA PRO A 349 -19.59 -12.00 22.35
C PRO A 349 -18.45 -11.51 21.45
N ASN A 350 -17.65 -12.45 20.94
CA ASN A 350 -16.66 -12.13 19.90
C ASN A 350 -17.33 -12.05 18.52
N ASN A 351 -16.70 -11.37 17.56
CA ASN A 351 -17.12 -11.29 16.16
C ASN A 351 -18.54 -10.76 15.92
N ILE A 352 -18.99 -9.80 16.74
CA ILE A 352 -20.30 -9.15 16.59
C ILE A 352 -20.34 -8.40 15.26
N LYS A 353 -21.34 -8.73 14.43
CA LYS A 353 -21.59 -8.06 13.15
C LYS A 353 -22.49 -6.84 13.34
N PHE A 354 -22.39 -5.85 12.46
CA PHE A 354 -23.15 -4.59 12.57
C PHE A 354 -24.68 -4.78 12.60
N ASN A 355 -25.17 -5.80 11.89
CA ASN A 355 -26.59 -6.16 11.82
C ASN A 355 -26.95 -7.35 12.75
N ASP A 356 -26.16 -7.63 13.78
CA ASP A 356 -26.48 -8.66 14.78
C ASP A 356 -27.79 -8.30 15.52
N GLY A 357 -28.73 -9.24 15.60
CA GLY A 357 -30.04 -9.02 16.23
C GLY A 357 -30.00 -8.74 17.73
N ASN A 358 -28.86 -8.98 18.40
CA ASN A 358 -28.65 -8.65 19.81
C ASN A 358 -28.18 -7.20 20.03
N LEU A 359 -27.88 -6.47 18.95
CA LEU A 359 -27.50 -5.05 19.03
C LEU A 359 -28.74 -4.16 19.05
N ILE A 360 -28.72 -3.17 19.93
CA ILE A 360 -29.70 -2.09 19.97
C ILE A 360 -29.07 -0.82 19.39
N GLU A 361 -29.86 -0.05 18.65
CA GLU A 361 -29.47 1.26 18.15
C GLU A 361 -29.77 2.31 19.24
N VAL A 362 -28.75 3.07 19.64
CA VAL A 362 -28.87 4.08 20.69
C VAL A 362 -28.28 5.40 20.17
N PRO A 363 -29.04 6.51 20.18
CA PRO A 363 -28.48 7.83 19.94
C PRO A 363 -27.38 8.14 20.97
N VAL A 364 -26.24 8.67 20.54
CA VAL A 364 -25.16 9.04 21.49
C VAL A 364 -25.63 10.13 22.46
N SER A 365 -26.66 10.90 22.10
CA SER A 365 -27.33 11.85 22.99
C SER A 365 -27.91 11.24 24.27
N ASP A 366 -28.25 9.94 24.23
CA ASP A 366 -28.82 9.20 25.34
C ASP A 366 -27.74 8.63 26.29
N PHE A 367 -26.46 8.81 25.98
CA PHE A 367 -25.36 8.37 26.84
C PHE A 367 -25.23 9.27 28.08
N GLY A 368 -25.28 8.66 29.27
CA GLY A 368 -25.33 9.36 30.57
C GLY A 368 -24.02 9.32 31.32
N LEU A 369 -23.65 8.15 31.83
CA LEU A 369 -22.44 7.94 32.65
C LEU A 369 -21.38 7.11 31.92
N LEU A 370 -20.13 7.56 32.05
CA LEU A 370 -18.91 6.87 31.63
C LEU A 370 -18.64 5.66 32.53
N HIS A 371 -17.83 4.72 32.04
CA HIS A 371 -17.40 3.54 32.81
C HIS A 371 -16.87 3.90 34.21
N SER A 372 -16.15 5.03 34.36
CA SER A 372 -15.57 5.51 35.62
C SER A 372 -16.57 6.17 36.57
N GLU A 373 -17.75 6.54 36.07
CA GLU A 373 -18.83 7.20 36.82
C GLU A 373 -19.90 6.21 37.28
N ILE A 374 -20.00 5.05 36.62
CA ILE A 374 -20.98 3.99 36.95
C ILE A 374 -20.71 3.45 38.36
N ARG A 375 -21.76 3.42 39.19
CA ARG A 375 -21.75 2.80 40.53
C ARG A 375 -22.79 1.70 40.57
N THR A 376 -22.39 0.49 40.97
CA THR A 376 -23.31 -0.63 41.18
C THR A 376 -23.53 -0.85 42.68
N ALA A 377 -24.49 -1.70 43.06
CA ALA A 377 -24.75 -2.06 44.47
C ALA A 377 -23.53 -2.68 45.19
N LEU A 378 -22.51 -3.13 44.42
CA LEU A 378 -21.27 -3.72 44.91
C LEU A 378 -20.12 -2.70 45.03
N GLY A 379 -20.33 -1.41 44.72
CA GLY A 379 -19.30 -0.36 44.76
C GLY A 379 -18.85 0.10 43.37
N ARG A 380 -17.65 0.70 43.29
CA ARG A 380 -16.98 0.93 41.99
C ARG A 380 -16.32 -0.38 41.59
N GLY A 381 -16.90 -1.10 40.63
CA GLY A 381 -16.27 -2.29 40.08
C GLY A 381 -15.43 -1.96 38.86
N ALA A 382 -14.20 -2.44 38.83
CA ALA A 382 -13.42 -2.52 37.61
C ALA A 382 -13.86 -3.79 36.87
N PRO A 383 -14.43 -3.69 35.66
CA PRO A 383 -14.80 -4.88 34.91
C PRO A 383 -13.53 -5.58 34.41
N THR A 384 -13.39 -6.87 34.71
CA THR A 384 -12.35 -7.69 34.06
C THR A 384 -12.90 -8.18 32.73
N ILE A 385 -12.37 -7.68 31.61
CA ILE A 385 -12.85 -8.00 30.25
C ILE A 385 -11.65 -8.48 29.42
N ARG A 386 -11.89 -9.34 28.42
CA ARG A 386 -10.90 -9.64 27.36
C ARG A 386 -10.44 -8.39 26.58
N TYR A 387 -11.23 -7.32 26.62
CA TYR A 387 -10.86 -6.00 26.08
C TYR A 387 -10.51 -5.09 27.24
N GLU A 388 -9.32 -4.50 27.27
CA GLU A 388 -8.91 -3.64 28.37
C GLU A 388 -9.88 -2.45 28.54
N VAL A 389 -10.33 -2.21 29.77
CA VAL A 389 -11.09 -1.03 30.17
C VAL A 389 -10.28 -0.24 31.19
N PRO A 390 -9.98 1.05 30.94
CA PRO A 390 -10.42 1.85 29.79
C PRO A 390 -9.82 1.37 28.46
N ASN A 391 -10.51 1.70 27.36
CA ASN A 391 -10.04 1.42 26.01
C ASN A 391 -8.60 1.96 25.85
N PRO A 392 -7.63 1.21 25.31
CA PRO A 392 -6.25 1.67 25.16
C PRO A 392 -6.10 3.01 24.43
N TRP A 393 -7.01 3.30 23.49
CA TRP A 393 -7.05 4.59 22.79
C TRP A 393 -7.41 5.76 23.70
N ARG A 394 -8.15 5.53 24.80
CA ARG A 394 -8.42 6.57 25.80
C ARG A 394 -7.13 7.06 26.45
N THR A 395 -6.25 6.13 26.80
CA THR A 395 -4.94 6.46 27.37
C THR A 395 -4.05 7.16 26.34
N ARG A 396 -4.01 6.66 25.09
CA ARG A 396 -3.23 7.27 24.00
C ARG A 396 -3.69 8.69 23.68
N ALA A 397 -5.00 8.93 23.65
CA ALA A 397 -5.56 10.24 23.36
C ALA A 397 -5.26 11.26 24.45
N GLY A 398 -5.02 10.83 25.70
CA GLY A 398 -4.66 11.73 26.80
C GLY A 398 -5.69 12.86 27.00
N GLY A 399 -6.97 12.58 26.76
CA GLY A 399 -8.05 13.57 26.84
C GLY A 399 -8.31 14.38 25.56
N LYS A 400 -7.63 14.11 24.44
CA LYS A 400 -7.93 14.70 23.12
C LYS A 400 -9.11 14.01 22.43
N VAL A 401 -9.75 14.72 21.48
CA VAL A 401 -10.69 14.11 20.53
C VAL A 401 -9.93 13.17 19.59
N ILE A 402 -10.54 12.05 19.19
CA ILE A 402 -9.98 11.13 18.21
C ILE A 402 -10.68 11.34 16.87
N ARG A 403 -9.91 11.66 15.82
CA ARG A 403 -10.40 11.71 14.43
C ARG A 403 -10.01 10.43 13.70
N HIS A 404 -10.99 9.74 13.11
CA HIS A 404 -10.73 8.64 12.19
C HIS A 404 -10.71 9.21 10.76
N VAL A 405 -9.54 9.21 10.13
CA VAL A 405 -9.28 9.88 8.85
C VAL A 405 -8.81 8.85 7.83
N PRO A 406 -9.71 8.02 7.28
CA PRO A 406 -9.31 6.97 6.37
C PRO A 406 -8.99 7.53 4.98
N ILE A 407 -8.17 6.79 4.23
CA ILE A 407 -7.65 7.21 2.92
C ILE A 407 -7.97 6.21 1.81
N THR A 408 -7.92 6.68 0.58
CA THR A 408 -7.93 5.84 -0.62
C THR A 408 -6.54 5.91 -1.24
N LEU A 409 -5.83 4.77 -1.23
CA LEU A 409 -4.50 4.67 -1.84
C LEU A 409 -4.65 4.46 -3.35
N TYR A 410 -3.70 5.00 -4.09
CA TYR A 410 -3.58 4.80 -5.53
C TYR A 410 -2.13 4.59 -5.92
N SER A 411 -1.90 3.64 -6.83
CA SER A 411 -0.60 3.45 -7.47
C SER A 411 -0.77 3.17 -8.95
N ASP A 412 0.05 3.80 -9.79
CA ASP A 412 0.04 3.59 -11.24
C ASP A 412 1.39 3.94 -11.89
N ASP A 413 1.55 3.46 -13.12
CA ASP A 413 2.64 3.75 -14.02
C ASP A 413 2.45 5.13 -14.67
N THR A 414 3.27 6.07 -14.22
CA THR A 414 3.39 7.43 -14.73
C THR A 414 4.60 7.55 -15.66
N SER A 415 4.59 8.57 -16.51
CA SER A 415 5.72 8.86 -17.39
C SER A 415 6.45 10.11 -16.89
N GLY A 416 7.78 10.03 -16.80
CA GLY A 416 8.62 11.22 -16.58
C GLY A 416 8.71 12.14 -17.81
N ASN A 417 8.27 11.67 -18.99
CA ASN A 417 8.23 12.44 -20.24
C ASN A 417 6.80 12.54 -20.78
N LYS A 418 6.55 13.31 -21.85
CA LYS A 418 5.25 13.27 -22.58
C LYS A 418 4.84 11.85 -23.04
N SER A 419 5.78 10.90 -23.16
CA SER A 419 5.51 9.49 -23.54
C SER A 419 5.96 8.46 -22.49
N LYS A 420 5.08 7.50 -22.15
CA LYS A 420 5.35 6.39 -21.20
C LYS A 420 6.49 5.43 -21.62
N ARG A 421 6.99 5.48 -22.86
CA ARG A 421 7.96 4.50 -23.40
C ARG A 421 9.36 4.58 -22.80
N TRP A 422 9.85 5.77 -22.42
CA TRP A 422 11.30 5.96 -22.18
C TRP A 422 11.67 6.33 -20.74
N ASN A 423 10.70 6.59 -19.85
CA ASN A 423 10.98 6.97 -18.46
C ASN A 423 9.81 6.64 -17.51
N LYS A 424 9.46 5.35 -17.45
CA LYS A 424 8.36 4.86 -16.60
C LYS A 424 8.72 5.04 -15.12
N HIS A 425 7.79 5.63 -14.38
CA HIS A 425 7.83 5.80 -12.93
C HIS A 425 6.62 5.13 -12.30
N VAL A 426 6.81 4.45 -11.19
CA VAL A 426 5.72 4.03 -10.32
C VAL A 426 5.49 5.14 -9.30
N SER A 427 4.25 5.60 -9.16
CA SER A 427 3.90 6.68 -8.25
C SER A 427 2.78 6.27 -7.31
N TYR A 428 2.91 6.68 -6.05
CA TYR A 428 1.90 6.52 -5.00
C TYR A 428 1.26 7.87 -4.69
N CYS A 429 -0.07 7.89 -4.67
CA CYS A 429 -0.88 9.01 -4.22
C CYS A 429 -1.99 8.52 -3.28
N PHE A 430 -2.64 9.45 -2.59
CA PHE A 430 -3.87 9.16 -1.88
C PHE A 430 -4.85 10.33 -1.89
N THR A 431 -6.10 10.03 -1.60
CA THR A 431 -7.15 11.02 -1.32
C THR A 431 -7.78 10.72 0.04
N LEU A 432 -8.30 11.72 0.73
CA LEU A 432 -9.06 11.52 1.98
C LEU A 432 -10.43 10.89 1.66
N SER A 433 -10.71 9.70 2.21
CA SER A 433 -11.97 8.99 1.92
C SER A 433 -13.19 9.58 2.64
N GLY A 434 -12.96 10.48 3.61
CA GLY A 434 -14.03 11.24 4.27
C GLY A 434 -14.62 12.35 3.41
N LEU A 435 -13.95 12.73 2.30
CA LEU A 435 -14.44 13.79 1.42
C LEU A 435 -15.57 13.30 0.51
N PRO A 436 -16.52 14.17 0.14
CA PRO A 436 -17.50 13.88 -0.88
C PRO A 436 -16.82 13.82 -2.28
N PRO A 437 -17.40 13.08 -3.25
CA PRO A 437 -16.81 12.91 -4.58
C PRO A 437 -16.47 14.22 -5.30
N GLU A 438 -17.29 15.27 -5.13
CA GLU A 438 -17.07 16.58 -5.74
C GLU A 438 -15.75 17.22 -5.27
N MET A 439 -15.34 16.93 -4.04
CA MET A 439 -14.08 17.39 -3.46
C MET A 439 -12.95 16.41 -3.78
N SER A 440 -13.14 15.10 -3.55
CA SER A 440 -12.08 14.11 -3.74
C SER A 440 -11.60 13.98 -5.19
N ASN A 441 -12.43 14.38 -6.16
CA ASN A 441 -12.07 14.39 -7.59
C ASN A 441 -11.29 15.65 -8.02
N GLN A 442 -11.13 16.64 -7.14
CA GLN A 442 -10.31 17.83 -7.43
C GLN A 442 -8.83 17.49 -7.26
N GLU A 443 -7.99 17.96 -8.18
CA GLU A 443 -6.53 17.77 -8.12
C GLU A 443 -5.94 18.26 -6.79
N TYR A 444 -6.52 19.30 -6.20
CA TYR A 444 -6.15 19.84 -4.90
C TYR A 444 -6.16 18.80 -3.77
N ASN A 445 -7.09 17.84 -3.81
CA ASN A 445 -7.27 16.81 -2.78
C ASN A 445 -6.55 15.49 -3.12
N VAL A 446 -5.72 15.48 -4.18
CA VAL A 446 -4.87 14.35 -4.56
C VAL A 446 -3.46 14.57 -4.02
N HIS A 447 -3.10 13.82 -2.99
CA HIS A 447 -1.83 13.98 -2.31
C HIS A 447 -0.79 12.98 -2.82
N PHE A 448 0.32 13.51 -3.31
CA PHE A 448 1.48 12.71 -3.72
C PHE A 448 2.25 12.18 -2.50
N ILE A 449 2.69 10.92 -2.56
CA ILE A 449 3.47 10.28 -1.49
C ILE A 449 4.89 9.99 -1.95
N SER A 450 5.04 9.26 -3.06
CA SER A 450 6.32 8.70 -3.49
C SER A 450 6.33 8.40 -4.97
N THR A 451 7.51 8.45 -5.61
CA THR A 451 7.71 7.99 -6.98
C THR A 451 9.10 7.39 -7.15
N SER A 452 9.24 6.44 -8.06
CA SER A 452 10.54 5.90 -8.48
C SER A 452 10.50 5.29 -9.87
N ASN A 453 11.59 5.45 -10.61
CA ASN A 453 11.89 4.69 -11.83
C ASN A 453 12.86 3.52 -11.58
N ARG A 454 13.29 3.31 -10.34
CA ARG A 454 14.22 2.23 -9.94
C ARG A 454 13.57 1.18 -9.05
N ALA A 455 12.74 1.63 -8.10
CA ALA A 455 12.05 0.77 -7.16
C ALA A 455 10.64 0.41 -7.66
N GLY A 456 10.24 -0.84 -7.47
CA GLY A 456 8.90 -1.32 -7.79
C GLY A 456 7.83 -0.85 -6.80
N PRO A 457 6.53 -1.09 -7.08
CA PRO A 457 5.43 -0.62 -6.24
C PRO A 457 5.47 -1.20 -4.83
N LEU A 458 5.93 -2.44 -4.65
CA LEU A 458 6.03 -3.07 -3.33
C LEU A 458 7.21 -2.53 -2.50
N GLU A 459 8.28 -2.06 -3.15
CA GLU A 459 9.40 -1.40 -2.47
C GLU A 459 9.03 0.00 -2.00
N LEU A 460 8.22 0.72 -2.79
CA LEU A 460 7.65 2.01 -2.39
C LEU A 460 6.58 1.84 -1.30
N ALA A 461 5.83 0.74 -1.33
CA ALA A 461 4.82 0.43 -0.32
C ALA A 461 5.41 0.15 1.06
N GLU A 462 6.65 -0.31 1.16
CA GLU A 462 7.27 -0.71 2.44
C GLU A 462 7.20 0.40 3.52
N PRO A 463 7.79 1.60 3.31
CA PRO A 463 7.72 2.67 4.31
C PRO A 463 6.31 3.29 4.44
N ILE A 464 5.48 3.20 3.38
CA ILE A 464 4.08 3.65 3.41
C ILE A 464 3.24 2.77 4.35
N VAL A 465 3.38 1.44 4.25
CA VAL A 465 2.68 0.48 5.10
C VAL A 465 3.14 0.61 6.54
N GLU A 466 4.43 0.84 6.78
CA GLU A 466 4.96 1.11 8.12
C GLU A 466 4.26 2.31 8.76
N GLU A 467 4.27 3.47 8.10
CA GLU A 467 3.65 4.70 8.62
C GLU A 467 2.12 4.56 8.80
N LEU A 468 1.42 3.91 7.87
CA LEU A 468 -0.01 3.62 8.01
C LEU A 468 -0.30 2.69 9.19
N ASN A 469 0.54 1.68 9.42
CA ASN A 469 0.39 0.79 10.57
C ASN A 469 0.63 1.52 11.89
N GLU A 470 1.58 2.47 11.93
CA GLU A 470 1.77 3.35 13.09
C GLU A 470 0.53 4.23 13.33
N LEU A 471 -0.02 4.87 12.29
CA LEU A 471 -1.24 5.67 12.39
C LEU A 471 -2.45 4.82 12.83
N ALA A 472 -2.58 3.59 12.32
CA ALA A 472 -3.67 2.69 12.63
C ALA A 472 -3.61 2.11 14.05
N THR A 473 -2.43 2.10 14.69
CA THR A 473 -2.22 1.45 16.00
C THR A 473 -1.86 2.41 17.13
N LYS A 474 -1.19 3.52 16.84
CA LYS A 474 -0.77 4.54 17.82
C LYS A 474 -1.50 5.85 17.60
N GLY A 475 -1.83 6.18 16.35
CA GLY A 475 -2.31 7.50 15.94
C GLY A 475 -1.20 8.55 15.96
N SER A 476 -1.53 9.78 15.59
CA SER A 476 -0.64 10.94 15.69
C SER A 476 -1.42 12.18 16.09
N VAL A 477 -0.74 13.20 16.62
CA VAL A 477 -1.38 14.45 17.03
C VAL A 477 -1.34 15.46 15.88
N ALA A 478 -2.46 16.15 15.67
CA ALA A 478 -2.56 17.27 14.73
C ALA A 478 -3.50 18.35 15.27
N TYR A 479 -3.45 19.54 14.68
CA TYR A 479 -4.41 20.59 14.95
C TYR A 479 -5.66 20.38 14.10
N ASP A 480 -6.84 20.37 14.72
CA ASP A 480 -8.13 20.35 13.99
C ASP A 480 -8.72 21.75 13.98
N ILE A 481 -8.74 22.37 12.80
CA ILE A 481 -9.24 23.74 12.63
C ILE A 481 -10.72 23.90 12.96
N SER A 482 -11.53 22.85 12.84
CA SER A 482 -12.96 22.90 13.16
C SER A 482 -13.25 22.88 14.65
N LEU A 483 -12.35 22.28 15.44
CA LEU A 483 -12.47 22.19 16.89
C LEU A 483 -11.61 23.21 17.63
N ASP A 484 -10.72 23.92 16.92
CA ASP A 484 -9.77 24.88 17.47
C ASP A 484 -8.88 24.28 18.58
N GLN A 485 -8.47 23.01 18.39
CA GLN A 485 -7.68 22.28 19.39
C GLN A 485 -6.85 21.16 18.76
N GLU A 486 -5.87 20.66 19.51
CA GLU A 486 -5.14 19.45 19.16
C GLU A 486 -6.03 18.20 19.31
N VAL A 487 -6.01 17.35 18.29
CA VAL A 487 -6.68 16.06 18.26
C VAL A 487 -5.67 14.94 18.09
N LEU A 488 -6.02 13.73 18.52
CA LEU A 488 -5.35 12.51 18.07
C LEU A 488 -6.06 12.05 16.79
N PHE A 489 -5.34 11.72 15.72
CA PHE A 489 -5.94 11.13 14.53
C PHE A 489 -5.35 9.75 14.26
N MET A 490 -6.17 8.89 13.66
CA MET A 490 -5.79 7.57 13.17
C MET A 490 -6.23 7.44 11.71
N SER A 491 -5.51 6.63 10.94
CA SER A 491 -5.79 6.44 9.51
C SER A 491 -5.63 4.99 9.10
N VAL A 492 -6.47 4.56 8.17
CA VAL A 492 -6.41 3.25 7.50
C VAL A 492 -6.86 3.43 6.05
N PRO A 493 -6.37 2.59 5.11
CA PRO A 493 -6.87 2.62 3.74
C PRO A 493 -8.26 1.97 3.64
N LEU A 494 -9.24 2.64 3.02
CA LEU A 494 -10.52 2.00 2.67
C LEU A 494 -10.39 1.16 1.40
N CYS A 495 -9.60 1.59 0.44
CA CYS A 495 -9.32 0.80 -0.75
C CYS A 495 -8.00 1.18 -1.37
N PHE A 496 -7.52 0.29 -2.24
CA PHE A 496 -6.36 0.50 -3.08
C PHE A 496 -6.81 0.50 -4.54
N LEU A 497 -6.71 1.66 -5.19
CA LEU A 497 -7.03 1.85 -6.59
C LEU A 497 -5.80 1.61 -7.45
N ALA A 498 -5.96 0.79 -8.47
CA ALA A 498 -4.91 0.46 -9.41
C ALA A 498 -5.50 -0.16 -10.67
N ASP A 499 -4.73 -0.13 -11.75
CA ASP A 499 -5.02 -0.95 -12.92
C ASP A 499 -4.88 -2.45 -12.61
N SER A 500 -5.21 -3.31 -13.57
CA SER A 500 -5.23 -4.75 -13.31
C SER A 500 -3.86 -5.36 -12.97
N PRO A 501 -2.77 -5.04 -13.70
CA PRO A 501 -1.42 -5.45 -13.35
C PRO A 501 -0.95 -4.97 -11.97
N MET A 502 -1.12 -3.69 -11.65
CA MET A 502 -0.68 -3.12 -10.38
C MET A 502 -1.44 -3.72 -9.21
N ALA A 503 -2.77 -3.82 -9.30
CA ALA A 503 -3.56 -4.46 -8.26
C ALA A 503 -3.19 -5.94 -8.10
N ALA A 504 -2.83 -6.64 -9.18
CA ALA A 504 -2.39 -8.04 -9.06
C ALA A 504 -1.09 -8.18 -8.26
N GLU A 505 -0.14 -7.26 -8.44
CA GLU A 505 1.11 -7.22 -7.67
C GLU A 505 0.86 -6.92 -6.18
N ILE A 506 -0.01 -5.96 -5.88
CA ILE A 506 -0.40 -5.60 -4.50
C ILE A 506 -1.10 -6.75 -3.78
N THR A 507 -1.87 -7.57 -4.48
CA THR A 507 -2.65 -8.67 -3.88
C THR A 507 -1.95 -10.04 -3.96
N ASN A 508 -0.67 -10.10 -4.32
CA ASN A 508 0.07 -11.36 -4.52
C ASN A 508 -0.58 -12.30 -5.53
N THR A 509 -1.26 -11.77 -6.53
CA THR A 509 -1.90 -12.58 -7.58
C THR A 509 -1.15 -12.44 -8.91
N PRO A 510 -1.16 -13.48 -9.75
CA PRO A 510 -0.61 -13.39 -11.09
C PRO A 510 -1.40 -12.40 -11.96
N ASN A 511 -0.71 -11.77 -12.93
CA ASN A 511 -1.36 -10.88 -13.89
C ASN A 511 -2.51 -11.62 -14.63
N PRO A 512 -3.73 -11.08 -14.64
CA PRO A 512 -4.91 -11.78 -15.16
C PRO A 512 -4.79 -12.25 -16.60
N GLY A 513 -4.16 -11.48 -17.50
CA GLY A 513 -4.17 -11.77 -18.95
C GLY A 513 -3.58 -13.14 -19.31
N SER A 514 -2.48 -13.52 -18.66
CA SER A 514 -1.73 -14.76 -18.94
C SER A 514 -1.91 -15.83 -17.84
N SER A 515 -2.82 -15.61 -16.88
CA SER A 515 -2.94 -16.46 -15.70
C SER A 515 -4.01 -17.55 -15.83
N ASN A 516 -3.71 -18.72 -15.26
CA ASN A 516 -4.68 -19.79 -15.02
C ASN A 516 -5.56 -19.53 -13.80
N ASN A 517 -5.22 -18.53 -12.98
CA ASN A 517 -6.00 -18.05 -11.83
C ASN A 517 -6.14 -16.53 -11.95
N PRO A 518 -6.98 -16.01 -12.86
CA PRO A 518 -6.97 -14.60 -13.22
C PRO A 518 -7.68 -13.69 -12.19
N CYS A 519 -8.48 -14.25 -11.28
CA CYS A 519 -9.26 -13.44 -10.35
C CYS A 519 -8.58 -13.24 -9.00
N ARG A 520 -8.61 -11.98 -8.51
CA ARG A 520 -8.10 -11.56 -7.20
C ARG A 520 -9.07 -11.81 -6.04
N MET A 521 -10.36 -11.89 -6.36
CA MET A 521 -11.44 -12.00 -5.38
C MET A 521 -11.97 -13.44 -5.23
N CYS A 522 -11.75 -14.30 -6.22
CA CYS A 522 -12.25 -15.67 -6.22
C CYS A 522 -11.27 -16.68 -6.84
N HIS A 523 -11.56 -17.96 -6.65
CA HIS A 523 -10.78 -19.08 -7.18
C HIS A 523 -11.20 -19.50 -8.60
N LEU A 524 -11.58 -18.54 -9.46
CA LEU A 524 -11.80 -18.82 -10.87
C LEU A 524 -10.52 -19.42 -11.47
N LYS A 525 -10.65 -20.59 -12.10
CA LYS A 525 -9.53 -21.36 -12.67
C LYS A 525 -9.75 -21.63 -14.15
N CYS A 526 -8.66 -21.55 -14.90
CA CYS A 526 -8.60 -21.97 -16.30
C CYS A 526 -7.30 -22.75 -16.51
N PRO A 527 -7.35 -24.09 -16.46
CA PRO A 527 -6.13 -24.91 -16.55
C PRO A 527 -5.49 -24.86 -17.95
N GLN A 528 -6.27 -24.63 -19.01
CA GLN A 528 -5.78 -24.54 -20.40
C GLN A 528 -6.42 -23.38 -21.16
N GLY A 529 -5.64 -22.66 -21.98
CA GLY A 529 -6.11 -21.46 -22.69
C GLY A 529 -7.34 -21.67 -23.58
N GLY A 530 -7.47 -22.85 -24.21
CA GLY A 530 -8.63 -23.20 -25.04
C GLY A 530 -9.94 -23.36 -24.25
N GLU A 531 -9.87 -23.58 -22.93
CA GLU A 531 -11.07 -23.65 -22.09
C GLU A 531 -11.68 -22.28 -21.80
N ARG A 532 -10.96 -21.17 -22.03
CA ARG A 532 -11.47 -19.81 -21.81
C ARG A 532 -12.68 -19.48 -22.68
N SER A 533 -12.80 -20.10 -23.85
CA SER A 533 -13.95 -19.96 -24.74
C SER A 533 -15.08 -20.95 -24.44
N SER A 534 -14.93 -21.84 -23.47
CA SER A 534 -15.97 -22.80 -23.11
C SER A 534 -17.14 -22.12 -22.39
N MET A 535 -18.36 -22.60 -22.63
CA MET A 535 -19.55 -22.09 -21.95
C MET A 535 -19.50 -22.32 -20.43
N SER A 536 -18.81 -23.35 -19.95
CA SER A 536 -18.60 -23.58 -18.52
C SER A 536 -17.75 -22.47 -17.90
N TYR A 537 -16.61 -22.15 -18.50
CA TYR A 537 -15.75 -21.07 -18.01
C TYR A 537 -16.46 -19.72 -18.07
N ILE A 538 -17.15 -19.41 -19.17
CA ILE A 538 -17.91 -18.16 -19.32
C ILE A 538 -18.99 -18.04 -18.23
N ARG A 539 -19.71 -19.13 -17.95
CA ARG A 539 -20.70 -19.18 -16.86
C ARG A 539 -20.05 -18.90 -15.50
N GLU A 540 -18.92 -19.51 -15.20
CA GLU A 540 -18.19 -19.26 -13.94
C GLU A 540 -17.65 -17.82 -13.86
N PHE A 541 -17.10 -17.30 -14.96
CA PHE A 541 -16.58 -15.93 -15.06
C PHE A 541 -17.66 -14.88 -14.76
N PHE A 542 -18.87 -15.07 -15.30
CA PHE A 542 -20.03 -14.21 -15.02
C PHE A 542 -20.80 -14.60 -13.75
N GLY A 543 -20.35 -15.61 -13.00
CA GLY A 543 -20.98 -16.05 -11.76
C GLY A 543 -22.38 -16.63 -11.93
N CYS A 544 -22.62 -17.39 -13.00
CA CYS A 544 -23.91 -18.00 -13.35
C CYS A 544 -23.88 -19.54 -13.14
N PRO A 545 -24.66 -20.12 -12.21
CA PRO A 545 -25.65 -19.46 -11.34
C PRO A 545 -25.03 -18.77 -10.11
N ASN A 546 -23.80 -19.11 -9.74
CA ASN A 546 -23.10 -18.52 -8.60
C ASN A 546 -21.66 -18.18 -8.97
N LEU A 547 -21.09 -17.18 -8.29
CA LEU A 547 -19.66 -16.87 -8.37
C LEU A 547 -18.81 -18.04 -7.85
N PRO A 548 -17.58 -18.24 -8.38
CA PRO A 548 -16.61 -19.17 -7.81
C PRO A 548 -16.32 -18.86 -6.34
N GLY A 549 -15.83 -19.87 -5.61
CA GLY A 549 -15.45 -19.72 -4.20
C GLY A 549 -14.55 -18.50 -3.97
N LYS A 550 -14.90 -17.67 -2.99
CA LYS A 550 -14.17 -16.44 -2.67
C LYS A 550 -12.78 -16.79 -2.14
N ARG A 551 -11.79 -15.96 -2.49
CA ARG A 551 -10.49 -15.96 -1.83
C ARG A 551 -10.63 -15.32 -0.46
N ILE A 552 -9.83 -15.79 0.49
CA ILE A 552 -9.72 -15.21 1.83
C ILE A 552 -8.33 -14.60 1.94
N TRP A 553 -8.24 -13.34 2.35
CA TRP A 553 -6.96 -12.64 2.40
C TRP A 553 -5.98 -13.27 3.39
N SER A 554 -6.44 -13.67 4.58
CA SER A 554 -5.60 -14.36 5.56
C SER A 554 -5.03 -15.68 5.04
N GLU A 555 -5.80 -16.43 4.23
CA GLU A 555 -5.30 -17.63 3.55
C GLU A 555 -4.29 -17.29 2.45
N THR A 556 -4.51 -16.19 1.73
CA THR A 556 -3.55 -15.68 0.73
C THR A 556 -2.21 -15.35 1.39
N VAL A 557 -2.22 -14.65 2.52
CA VAL A 557 -1.01 -14.34 3.30
C VAL A 557 -0.33 -15.61 3.79
N ALA A 558 -1.08 -16.55 4.38
CA ALA A 558 -0.54 -17.82 4.88
C ALA A 558 0.07 -18.67 3.76
N ASN A 559 -0.59 -18.75 2.60
CA ASN A 559 -0.09 -19.49 1.44
C ASN A 559 1.15 -18.82 0.82
N THR A 560 1.25 -17.48 0.83
CA THR A 560 2.49 -16.78 0.45
C THR A 560 3.66 -17.15 1.38
N GLN A 561 3.42 -17.25 2.69
CA GLN A 561 4.43 -17.70 3.64
C GLN A 561 4.84 -19.17 3.42
N ASP A 562 3.88 -20.05 3.14
CA ASP A 562 4.15 -21.44 2.80
C ASP A 562 4.95 -21.60 1.50
N LEU A 563 4.69 -20.75 0.49
CA LEU A 563 5.49 -20.72 -0.75
C LEU A 563 6.95 -20.37 -0.47
N TRP A 564 7.19 -19.38 0.40
CA TRP A 564 8.55 -19.07 0.83
C TRP A 564 9.20 -20.25 1.54
N VAL A 565 8.55 -20.84 2.55
CA VAL A 565 9.09 -22.01 3.27
C VAL A 565 9.41 -23.15 2.29
N THR A 566 8.51 -23.41 1.34
CA THR A 566 8.68 -24.44 0.30
C THR A 566 9.89 -24.14 -0.60
N SER A 567 10.11 -22.88 -0.98
CA SER A 567 11.28 -22.48 -1.76
C SER A 567 12.62 -22.75 -1.04
N GLN A 568 12.62 -22.78 0.29
CA GLN A 568 13.81 -22.99 1.11
C GLN A 568 14.05 -24.46 1.47
N SER A 569 12.98 -25.25 1.63
CA SER A 569 13.05 -26.61 2.17
C SER A 569 12.81 -27.71 1.14
N SER A 570 12.20 -27.40 0.00
CA SER A 570 11.68 -28.37 -0.96
C SER A 570 12.31 -28.19 -2.35
N THR A 571 11.88 -29.03 -3.30
CA THR A 571 12.34 -28.93 -4.69
C THR A 571 11.63 -27.81 -5.44
N GLN A 572 12.30 -27.27 -6.48
CA GLN A 572 11.72 -26.27 -7.39
C GLN A 572 10.37 -26.71 -7.99
N LYS A 573 10.24 -28.00 -8.34
CA LYS A 573 8.98 -28.56 -8.87
C LYS A 573 7.83 -28.47 -7.88
N GLU A 574 8.11 -28.67 -6.59
CA GLU A 574 7.08 -28.57 -5.55
C GLU A 574 6.67 -27.12 -5.31
N TYR A 575 7.63 -26.20 -5.34
CA TYR A 575 7.35 -24.76 -5.31
C TYR A 575 6.43 -24.34 -6.47
N GLU A 576 6.77 -24.71 -7.71
CA GLU A 576 5.97 -24.42 -8.90
C GLU A 576 4.56 -25.03 -8.82
N ARG A 577 4.45 -26.27 -8.35
CA ARG A 577 3.17 -26.95 -8.15
C ARG A 577 2.28 -26.19 -7.15
N LYS A 578 2.81 -25.80 -5.99
CA LYS A 578 2.08 -25.02 -4.98
C LYS A 578 1.73 -23.63 -5.49
N GLN A 579 2.64 -22.97 -6.19
CA GLN A 579 2.41 -21.64 -6.77
C GLN A 579 1.21 -21.66 -7.73
N GLN A 580 1.13 -22.67 -8.60
CA GLN A 580 0.00 -22.85 -9.52
C GLN A 580 -1.29 -23.23 -8.78
N LEU A 581 -1.20 -24.07 -7.75
CA LEU A 581 -2.35 -24.51 -6.94
C LEU A 581 -3.02 -23.36 -6.20
N TYR A 582 -2.22 -22.54 -5.52
CA TYR A 582 -2.68 -21.34 -4.80
C TYR A 582 -3.04 -20.19 -5.75
N GLY A 583 -2.40 -20.17 -6.92
CA GLY A 583 -2.55 -19.11 -7.90
C GLY A 583 -2.06 -17.78 -7.35
N LEU A 584 -0.87 -17.78 -6.74
CA LEU A 584 -0.27 -16.63 -6.08
C LEU A 584 1.12 -16.34 -6.66
N LYS A 585 1.52 -15.07 -6.62
CA LYS A 585 2.84 -14.60 -7.03
C LYS A 585 3.20 -13.33 -6.27
N ASP A 586 4.07 -13.46 -5.27
CA ASP A 586 4.69 -12.33 -4.59
C ASP A 586 5.98 -11.93 -5.35
N ARG A 587 6.03 -10.66 -5.81
CA ARG A 587 7.15 -10.13 -6.60
C ARG A 587 8.41 -9.94 -5.77
N ILE A 588 8.29 -9.45 -4.53
CA ILE A 588 9.44 -9.29 -3.62
C ILE A 588 10.02 -10.67 -3.33
N ASN A 589 9.15 -11.61 -2.95
CA ASN A 589 9.58 -12.95 -2.59
C ASN A 589 10.30 -13.66 -3.76
N SER A 590 9.74 -13.58 -4.96
CA SER A 590 10.35 -14.17 -6.17
C SER A 590 11.75 -13.60 -6.45
N GLN A 591 11.92 -12.27 -6.36
CA GLN A 591 13.21 -11.62 -6.59
C GLN A 591 14.24 -11.97 -5.52
N ILE A 592 13.83 -12.05 -4.25
CA ILE A 592 14.73 -12.46 -3.16
C ILE A 592 15.20 -13.90 -3.34
N ILE A 593 14.32 -14.83 -3.76
CA ILE A 593 14.71 -16.21 -4.08
C ILE A 593 15.81 -16.21 -5.15
N GLU A 594 15.61 -15.46 -6.24
CA GLU A 594 16.60 -15.35 -7.32
C GLU A 594 17.93 -14.75 -6.85
N LEU A 595 17.88 -13.64 -6.10
CA LEU A 595 19.07 -12.97 -5.55
C LEU A 595 19.84 -13.85 -4.57
N LYS A 596 19.16 -14.68 -3.77
CA LYS A 596 19.81 -15.62 -2.85
C LYS A 596 20.71 -16.64 -3.54
N HIS A 597 20.42 -16.95 -4.81
CA HIS A 597 21.22 -17.85 -5.65
C HIS A 597 22.30 -17.12 -6.48
N SER A 598 22.34 -15.78 -6.45
CA SER A 598 23.22 -14.97 -7.29
C SER A 598 24.65 -14.85 -6.74
N THR A 599 24.84 -14.11 -5.64
CA THR A 599 26.14 -13.80 -5.03
C THR A 599 26.19 -14.25 -3.56
N LEU A 600 27.40 -14.45 -3.04
CA LEU A 600 27.57 -14.82 -1.62
C LEU A 600 27.13 -13.69 -0.69
N ASP A 601 27.39 -12.44 -1.06
CA ASP A 601 27.04 -11.26 -0.27
C ASP A 601 25.51 -11.11 -0.17
N GLU A 602 24.79 -11.24 -1.28
CA GLU A 602 23.31 -11.25 -1.28
C GLU A 602 22.75 -12.41 -0.47
N ARG A 603 23.35 -13.60 -0.57
CA ARG A 603 22.93 -14.76 0.24
C ARG A 603 23.09 -14.49 1.74
N GLN A 604 24.20 -13.90 2.17
CA GLN A 604 24.44 -13.53 3.56
C GLN A 604 23.46 -12.45 4.04
N ARG A 605 23.29 -11.39 3.25
CA ARG A 605 22.33 -10.31 3.51
C ARG A 605 20.91 -10.85 3.72
N ILE A 606 20.47 -11.76 2.85
CA ILE A 606 19.14 -12.36 2.94
C ILE A 606 19.03 -13.27 4.17
N ILE A 607 20.04 -14.08 4.48
CA ILE A 607 20.03 -14.92 5.70
C ILE A 607 19.94 -14.05 6.97
N GLN A 608 20.68 -12.95 7.02
CA GLN A 608 20.61 -12.00 8.13
C GLN A 608 19.24 -11.33 8.20
N MET A 609 18.70 -10.86 7.08
CA MET A 609 17.37 -10.27 7.00
C MET A 609 16.26 -11.22 7.47
N GLN A 610 16.40 -12.53 7.20
CA GLN A 610 15.45 -13.55 7.70
C GLN A 610 15.47 -13.67 9.23
N GLN A 611 16.58 -13.32 9.89
CA GLN A 611 16.70 -13.36 11.34
C GLN A 611 16.23 -12.04 11.96
N ASP A 612 16.69 -10.91 11.42
CA ASP A 612 16.46 -9.59 12.01
C ASP A 612 15.06 -9.05 11.69
N THR A 613 14.60 -9.27 10.46
CA THR A 613 13.36 -8.67 9.92
C THR A 613 12.61 -9.64 9.01
N PRO A 614 12.08 -10.77 9.54
CA PRO A 614 11.54 -11.87 8.74
C PRO A 614 10.34 -11.48 7.87
N LEU A 615 9.60 -10.42 8.20
CA LEU A 615 8.43 -9.98 7.42
C LEU A 615 8.80 -9.18 6.16
N ARG A 616 10.01 -8.60 6.09
CA ARG A 616 10.43 -7.74 4.97
C ARG A 616 10.58 -8.49 3.64
N ILE A 617 10.74 -9.83 3.69
CA ILE A 617 10.91 -10.69 2.50
C ILE A 617 9.60 -11.00 1.77
N PHE A 618 8.48 -10.46 2.27
CA PHE A 618 7.16 -10.62 1.70
C PHE A 618 6.63 -9.26 1.25
N ASN A 619 5.61 -9.29 0.39
CA ASN A 619 4.83 -8.12 0.04
C ASN A 619 4.34 -7.39 1.32
N PRO A 620 4.72 -6.12 1.53
CA PRO A 620 4.37 -5.38 2.75
C PRO A 620 2.86 -5.20 2.91
N CYS A 621 2.08 -5.13 1.83
CA CYS A 621 0.62 -4.98 1.88
C CYS A 621 -0.08 -6.18 2.57
N CYS A 622 0.57 -7.34 2.68
CA CYS A 622 0.07 -8.46 3.48
C CYS A 622 -0.06 -8.14 4.98
N PHE A 623 0.66 -7.13 5.46
CA PHE A 623 0.69 -6.73 6.87
C PHE A 623 0.08 -5.35 7.12
N LEU A 624 -0.55 -4.76 6.11
CA LEU A 624 -1.24 -3.48 6.21
C LEU A 624 -2.53 -3.62 7.04
N LYS A 625 -2.60 -2.91 8.16
CA LYS A 625 -3.75 -2.95 9.08
C LYS A 625 -4.98 -2.32 8.44
N GLY A 626 -6.12 -3.00 8.56
CA GLY A 626 -7.39 -2.55 7.98
C GLY A 626 -7.52 -2.78 6.47
N PHE A 627 -6.62 -3.58 5.87
CA PHE A 627 -6.61 -3.90 4.44
C PHE A 627 -6.78 -5.41 4.19
N ASP A 628 -7.72 -5.74 3.31
CA ASP A 628 -8.00 -7.05 2.75
C ASP A 628 -7.83 -6.98 1.23
N GLY A 629 -6.75 -7.55 0.70
CA GLY A 629 -6.45 -7.50 -0.73
C GLY A 629 -7.48 -8.20 -1.63
N CYS A 630 -8.38 -9.02 -1.07
CA CYS A 630 -9.45 -9.66 -1.84
C CYS A 630 -10.71 -8.79 -1.91
N LEU A 631 -10.94 -7.91 -0.93
CA LEU A 631 -12.15 -7.08 -0.83
C LEU A 631 -11.91 -5.59 -1.12
N ASP A 632 -10.69 -5.12 -0.89
CA ASP A 632 -10.36 -3.68 -0.86
C ASP A 632 -9.59 -3.21 -2.10
N THR A 633 -9.46 -4.06 -3.11
CA THR A 633 -8.91 -3.70 -4.44
C THR A 633 -10.04 -3.70 -5.46
N PRO A 634 -10.88 -2.65 -5.50
CA PRO A 634 -12.00 -2.60 -6.43
C PRO A 634 -11.53 -2.70 -7.88
N VAL A 635 -12.39 -3.22 -8.73
CA VAL A 635 -12.10 -3.36 -10.15
C VAL A 635 -12.15 -1.99 -10.81
N GLU A 636 -11.09 -1.66 -11.54
CA GLU A 636 -11.02 -0.44 -12.32
C GLU A 636 -11.90 -0.61 -13.59
N ILE A 637 -12.98 0.17 -13.64
CA ILE A 637 -14.07 0.01 -14.62
C ILE A 637 -13.61 0.33 -16.04
N LEU A 638 -12.70 1.30 -16.18
CA LEU A 638 -12.21 1.74 -17.48
C LEU A 638 -11.49 0.61 -18.23
N HIS A 639 -10.57 -0.12 -17.60
CA HIS A 639 -9.81 -1.20 -18.21
C HIS A 639 -10.62 -2.49 -18.34
N VAL A 640 -11.48 -2.81 -17.37
CA VAL A 640 -12.22 -4.08 -17.39
C VAL A 640 -13.50 -4.02 -18.21
N ILE A 641 -14.26 -2.93 -18.11
CA ILE A 641 -15.55 -2.79 -18.80
C ILE A 641 -15.39 -2.03 -20.12
N LEU A 642 -14.90 -0.79 -20.08
CA LEU A 642 -14.86 0.05 -21.29
C LEU A 642 -13.82 -0.44 -22.30
N LEU A 643 -12.57 -0.58 -21.87
CA LEU A 643 -11.45 -1.05 -22.70
C LEU A 643 -11.36 -2.58 -22.77
N GLY A 644 -12.12 -3.29 -21.93
CA GLY A 644 -12.30 -4.73 -22.00
C GLY A 644 -13.56 -5.06 -22.79
N VAL A 645 -14.63 -5.42 -22.08
CA VAL A 645 -15.87 -5.96 -22.67
C VAL A 645 -16.43 -5.09 -23.81
N VAL A 646 -16.61 -3.78 -23.57
CA VAL A 646 -17.22 -2.86 -24.55
C VAL A 646 -16.35 -2.72 -25.78
N LYS A 647 -15.05 -2.46 -25.63
CA LYS A 647 -14.08 -2.34 -26.73
C LYS A 647 -14.10 -3.56 -27.65
N TYR A 648 -14.05 -4.77 -27.08
CA TYR A 648 -13.98 -5.99 -27.90
C TYR A 648 -15.32 -6.32 -28.56
N LEU A 649 -16.45 -6.12 -27.87
CA LEU A 649 -17.78 -6.26 -28.49
C LEU A 649 -17.98 -5.23 -29.61
N TRP A 650 -17.52 -4.00 -29.41
CA TRP A 650 -17.56 -2.95 -30.43
C TRP A 650 -16.75 -3.32 -31.67
N LYS A 651 -15.51 -3.78 -31.48
CA LYS A 651 -14.65 -4.21 -32.59
C LYS A 651 -15.25 -5.38 -33.36
N ASP A 652 -15.85 -6.34 -32.66
CA ASP A 652 -16.52 -7.48 -33.29
C ASP A 652 -17.76 -7.05 -34.06
N PHE A 653 -18.59 -6.18 -33.48
CA PHE A 653 -19.77 -5.62 -34.15
C PHE A 653 -19.38 -4.86 -35.44
N MET A 654 -18.48 -3.89 -35.32
CA MET A 654 -18.05 -3.05 -36.44
C MET A 654 -17.35 -3.82 -37.55
N SER A 655 -16.59 -4.88 -37.21
CA SER A 655 -15.89 -5.70 -38.22
C SER A 655 -16.81 -6.55 -39.11
N ARG A 656 -18.08 -6.74 -38.70
CA ARG A 656 -19.07 -7.53 -39.43
C ARG A 656 -20.01 -6.68 -40.30
N MET A 657 -19.90 -5.35 -40.24
CA MET A 657 -20.74 -4.44 -41.02
C MET A 657 -20.21 -4.28 -42.45
N ASN A 658 -21.13 -4.21 -43.41
CA ASN A 658 -20.80 -3.83 -44.78
C ASN A 658 -20.87 -2.30 -44.98
N GLU A 659 -20.47 -1.83 -46.17
CA GLU A 659 -20.39 -0.40 -46.48
C GLU A 659 -21.74 0.32 -46.36
N ASP A 660 -22.83 -0.28 -46.83
CA ASP A 660 -24.18 0.30 -46.72
C ASP A 660 -24.62 0.46 -45.26
N GLN A 661 -24.34 -0.55 -44.43
CA GLN A 661 -24.65 -0.52 -43.00
C GLN A 661 -23.80 0.51 -42.25
N LEU A 662 -22.54 0.70 -42.63
CA LEU A 662 -21.68 1.74 -42.07
C LEU A 662 -22.18 3.14 -42.45
N ASN A 663 -22.60 3.35 -43.70
CA ASN A 663 -23.21 4.60 -44.14
C ASN A 663 -24.51 4.90 -43.37
N GLU A 664 -25.33 3.88 -43.14
CA GLU A 664 -26.54 4.01 -42.33
C GLU A 664 -26.22 4.33 -40.86
N LEU A 665 -25.20 3.69 -40.28
CA LEU A 665 -24.75 3.97 -38.92
C LEU A 665 -24.21 5.40 -38.77
N GLU A 666 -23.44 5.87 -39.75
CA GLU A 666 -22.94 7.25 -39.81
C GLU A 666 -24.10 8.25 -39.76
N ALA A 667 -25.12 8.04 -40.59
CA ALA A 667 -26.29 8.90 -40.67
C ALA A 667 -27.10 8.88 -39.36
N ARG A 668 -27.30 7.70 -38.77
CA ARG A 668 -28.03 7.55 -37.49
C ARG A 668 -27.32 8.24 -36.33
N TRP A 669 -26.01 8.10 -36.21
CA TRP A 669 -25.23 8.80 -35.19
C TRP A 669 -25.15 10.30 -35.44
N GLY A 670 -25.04 10.72 -36.70
CA GLY A 670 -25.09 12.15 -37.05
C GLY A 670 -26.43 12.80 -36.73
N ALA A 671 -27.53 12.03 -36.75
CA ALA A 671 -28.86 12.49 -36.37
C ALA A 671 -29.15 12.38 -34.85
N PHE A 672 -28.26 11.75 -34.07
CA PHE A 672 -28.47 11.55 -32.64
C PHE A 672 -28.27 12.88 -31.89
N SER A 673 -29.32 13.35 -31.22
CA SER A 673 -29.21 14.54 -30.39
C SER A 673 -28.45 14.21 -29.10
N THR A 674 -27.34 14.91 -28.88
CA THR A 674 -26.59 14.87 -27.62
C THR A 674 -27.10 15.89 -26.60
N GLU A 675 -28.20 16.58 -26.92
CA GLU A 675 -28.82 17.55 -26.02
C GLU A 675 -29.28 16.87 -24.72
N GLY A 676 -28.81 17.38 -23.58
CA GLY A 676 -29.06 16.80 -22.25
C GLY A 676 -28.06 15.74 -21.80
N LEU A 677 -27.07 15.38 -22.63
CA LEU A 677 -25.96 14.51 -22.24
C LEU A 677 -24.69 15.32 -21.97
N SER A 678 -23.97 15.01 -20.90
CA SER A 678 -22.66 15.61 -20.58
C SER A 678 -21.52 14.99 -21.41
N VAL A 679 -21.72 14.82 -22.72
CA VAL A 679 -20.75 14.21 -23.65
C VAL A 679 -20.39 15.18 -24.78
N PRO A 680 -19.16 15.11 -25.33
CA PRO A 680 -18.82 15.85 -26.55
C PRO A 680 -19.74 15.45 -27.72
N PRO A 681 -19.91 16.31 -28.72
CA PRO A 681 -20.62 15.94 -29.94
C PRO A 681 -20.05 14.65 -30.54
N ILE A 682 -20.93 13.72 -30.89
CA ILE A 682 -20.53 12.47 -31.57
C ILE A 682 -19.89 12.85 -32.91
N GLN A 683 -18.79 12.20 -33.25
CA GLN A 683 -18.10 12.37 -34.54
C GLN A 683 -18.22 11.07 -35.35
N PRO A 684 -19.35 10.82 -36.06
CA PRO A 684 -19.66 9.52 -36.65
C PRO A 684 -18.60 9.03 -37.63
N ARG A 685 -18.14 9.92 -38.53
CA ARG A 685 -17.07 9.61 -39.50
C ARG A 685 -15.79 9.17 -38.83
N TYR A 686 -15.36 9.90 -37.81
CA TYR A 686 -14.14 9.57 -37.06
C TYR A 686 -14.30 8.23 -36.35
N MET A 687 -15.42 8.01 -35.65
CA MET A 687 -15.67 6.77 -34.92
C MET A 687 -15.74 5.55 -35.83
N ILE A 688 -16.31 5.67 -37.03
CA ILE A 688 -16.34 4.60 -38.04
C ILE A 688 -14.95 4.37 -38.63
N ALA A 689 -14.24 5.42 -39.02
CA ALA A 689 -12.91 5.29 -39.63
C ALA A 689 -11.87 4.71 -38.66
N HIS A 690 -11.98 5.03 -37.37
CA HIS A 690 -10.98 4.72 -36.36
C HIS A 690 -11.51 3.76 -35.27
N TYR A 691 -12.57 2.99 -35.55
CA TYR A 691 -13.24 2.12 -34.56
C TYR A 691 -12.31 1.11 -33.86
N LYS A 692 -11.17 0.76 -34.50
CA LYS A 692 -10.15 -0.14 -33.95
C LYS A 692 -9.20 0.52 -32.93
N SER A 693 -9.11 1.85 -32.96
CA SER A 693 -8.14 2.66 -32.22
C SER A 693 -8.77 3.58 -31.19
N LEU A 694 -10.07 3.42 -30.92
CA LEU A 694 -10.77 4.18 -29.88
C LEU A 694 -10.17 3.91 -28.49
N VAL A 695 -10.21 4.93 -27.64
CA VAL A 695 -9.78 4.88 -26.25
C VAL A 695 -11.00 4.97 -25.32
N GLY A 696 -10.76 4.97 -24.01
CA GLY A 696 -11.84 4.90 -23.02
C GLY A 696 -12.84 6.04 -23.11
N LYS A 697 -12.41 7.20 -23.64
CA LYS A 697 -13.24 8.39 -23.80
C LYS A 697 -14.36 8.17 -24.81
N GLU A 698 -14.11 7.49 -25.93
CA GLU A 698 -15.13 7.26 -26.95
C GLU A 698 -16.08 6.10 -26.63
N TYR A 699 -15.70 5.22 -25.68
CA TYR A 699 -16.56 4.14 -25.20
C TYR A 699 -17.49 4.54 -24.05
N ARG A 700 -17.20 5.66 -23.37
CA ARG A 700 -18.07 6.26 -22.34
C ARG A 700 -19.18 7.05 -23.02
#